data_AF-S3Z872-F1
#
_entry.id   AF-S3Z872-F1
#
_cell.length_a   1.000
_cell.length_b   1.000
_cell.length_c   1.000
_cell.angle_alpha   90.00
_cell.angle_beta   90.00
_cell.angle_gamma   90.00
#
_symmetry.space_group_name_H-M   'P 1'
#
loop_
_entity.id
_entity.type
_entity.pdbx_description
1 polymer ?
#
loop_
_entity_poly.entity_id
_entity_poly.type
_entity_poly.pdbx_seq_one_letter_code
_entity_poly.pdbx_strand_id
1 'polypeptide(L)'
;MVLPVLSSWRRQRREASALDALRYRVSWKPLGQGSTAPRLGGAWLLVVPDRGADTAWTDAVEEALTGHGADVRTVVVDAEGTDREELAERLRKEAAAAGGQPAGLLSLLAVDEEPHAVRGGVSRGLAATVTLVQALHAADLDTPLWLAGRSAVAVGGTDPAPRYAQAALWGLGRVVAVEYPKLWGGLVDLPEAVDQRALDGLAGVLGGAWAGEDKLAVRGPGVFGRRVLRDPADGAADGGDAWTPHGTALITGGTGAVGGHVARWLAAHGARHLVLTSRRGPDAPGAAELRAELEELGAEVTLAACDAADRDALARVLDAIPEDAPLTAVFHTAGVLDDGVLDGLTPERLATVFRAKVESARHLDELTRDADLSAFVLFSSFAGLSGGAGQGSYAAANACLDALAEHRRAQGLTATSVAWGAWAGGGMATDGAADAEQLRGGAVPPMEPRLALAALRQALGHERPERPTAVIADVDWEQYLSGGPGITPDPLFADLPEARALRDRTARADGGDEAAGPDLAHRLAALSGPERDRFLEDLVRTHAAAVLGYPGPERVEPGRAFRELGFDSLTAVELRNALGTATGLPLPTTLVFDHPTPAALAGHLKAELSTDGNAPGALLSQLDTLEAGLAERAPSDDELATIAERLRILLDRCTPGHDGRDGQDGREDAEVAGELESATDDEMFDFISKEFGIS
;
A
#
# COMPACT_ATOMS: atom_id res chain seq x y z
N MET A 1 47.76 -27.98 -12.74
CA MET A 1 47.47 -26.61 -12.25
C MET A 1 46.18 -25.99 -12.83
N VAL A 2 45.41 -26.66 -13.70
CA VAL A 2 44.20 -26.07 -14.32
C VAL A 2 42.93 -26.23 -13.47
N LEU A 3 42.84 -27.27 -12.63
CA LEU A 3 41.65 -27.56 -11.81
C LEU A 3 41.29 -26.47 -10.77
N PRO A 4 42.26 -25.90 -10.00
CA PRO A 4 41.97 -24.83 -9.04
C PRO A 4 41.51 -23.51 -9.71
N VAL A 5 42.02 -23.22 -10.90
CA VAL A 5 41.64 -22.04 -11.68
C VAL A 5 40.22 -22.18 -12.23
N LEU A 6 39.87 -23.36 -12.74
CA LEU A 6 38.51 -23.64 -13.22
C LEU A 6 37.46 -23.66 -12.09
N SER A 7 37.83 -24.15 -10.89
CA SER A 7 36.92 -24.16 -9.74
C SER A 7 36.72 -22.77 -9.14
N SER A 8 37.77 -21.94 -9.14
CA SER A 8 37.70 -20.51 -8.80
C SER A 8 36.82 -19.75 -9.80
N TRP A 9 37.07 -19.93 -11.11
CA TRP A 9 36.29 -19.29 -12.17
C TRP A 9 34.80 -19.68 -12.13
N ARG A 10 34.49 -20.96 -11.94
CA ARG A 10 33.09 -21.43 -11.83
C ARG A 10 32.39 -20.88 -10.59
N ARG A 11 33.12 -20.70 -9.47
CA ARG A 11 32.60 -20.11 -8.24
C ARG A 11 32.29 -18.62 -8.45
N GLN A 12 33.24 -17.88 -9.02
CA GLN A 12 33.09 -16.47 -9.33
C GLN A 12 31.93 -16.21 -10.31
N ARG A 13 31.76 -17.06 -11.32
CA ARG A 13 30.64 -16.95 -12.27
C ARG A 13 29.28 -17.27 -11.64
N ARG A 14 29.20 -18.24 -10.73
CA ARG A 14 27.98 -18.53 -9.97
C ARG A 14 27.61 -17.39 -9.03
N GLU A 15 28.61 -16.82 -8.38
CA GLU A 15 28.45 -15.67 -7.49
C GLU A 15 28.00 -14.42 -8.26
N ALA A 16 28.63 -14.11 -9.39
CA ALA A 16 28.21 -13.01 -10.26
C ALA A 16 26.75 -13.19 -10.74
N SER A 17 26.39 -14.41 -11.18
CA SER A 17 25.01 -14.71 -11.58
C SER A 17 24.00 -14.61 -10.43
N ALA A 18 24.40 -14.96 -9.20
CA ALA A 18 23.56 -14.79 -8.02
C ALA A 18 23.39 -13.30 -7.69
N LEU A 19 24.45 -12.50 -7.78
CA LEU A 19 24.39 -11.06 -7.55
C LEU A 19 23.52 -10.34 -8.58
N ASP A 20 23.62 -10.69 -9.86
CA ASP A 20 22.77 -10.12 -10.91
C ASP A 20 21.28 -10.44 -10.69
N ALA A 21 20.97 -11.62 -10.13
CA ALA A 21 19.62 -12.01 -9.78
C ALA A 21 19.03 -11.26 -8.57
N LEU A 22 19.85 -10.57 -7.78
CA LEU A 22 19.37 -9.76 -6.65
C LEU A 22 19.08 -8.31 -7.05
N ARG A 23 19.49 -7.88 -8.25
CA ARG A 23 19.58 -6.46 -8.60
C ARG A 23 18.45 -5.99 -9.50
N TYR A 24 17.85 -4.88 -9.12
CA TYR A 24 16.82 -4.20 -9.88
C TYR A 24 17.02 -2.69 -9.84
N ARG A 25 16.33 -2.02 -10.76
CA ARG A 25 16.25 -0.57 -10.82
C ARG A 25 14.82 -0.11 -11.11
N VAL A 26 14.51 1.08 -10.65
CA VAL A 26 13.28 1.79 -11.06
C VAL A 26 13.51 2.45 -12.41
N SER A 27 12.48 2.47 -13.24
CA SER A 27 12.47 3.16 -14.53
C SER A 27 11.09 3.75 -14.78
N TRP A 28 11.06 4.84 -15.53
CA TRP A 28 9.82 5.45 -16.01
C TRP A 28 9.65 5.16 -17.49
N LYS A 29 8.55 4.49 -17.83
CA LYS A 29 8.24 4.05 -19.19
C LYS A 29 7.22 5.00 -19.82
N PRO A 30 7.49 5.63 -20.97
CA PRO A 30 6.48 6.40 -21.69
C PRO A 30 5.30 5.50 -22.08
N LEU A 31 4.06 5.92 -21.79
CA LEU A 31 2.86 5.11 -21.99
C LEU A 31 2.13 5.37 -23.32
N GLY A 32 2.72 6.13 -24.24
CA GLY A 32 2.09 6.46 -25.52
C GLY A 32 0.87 7.37 -25.37
N GLN A 33 0.11 7.54 -26.45
CA GLN A 33 -1.15 8.32 -26.40
C GLN A 33 -2.22 7.53 -25.64
N GLY A 34 -2.96 8.24 -24.78
CA GLY A 34 -4.08 7.65 -24.05
C GLY A 34 -5.16 7.08 -24.99
N SER A 35 -5.84 6.05 -24.51
CA SER A 35 -6.87 5.32 -25.28
C SER A 35 -8.12 6.15 -25.60
N THR A 36 -8.35 7.23 -24.84
CA THR A 36 -9.51 8.12 -24.95
C THR A 36 -9.10 9.58 -24.86
N ALA A 37 -9.94 10.48 -25.37
CA ALA A 37 -9.77 11.91 -25.15
C ALA A 37 -9.95 12.22 -23.65
N PRO A 38 -9.17 13.15 -23.07
CA PRO A 38 -9.29 13.50 -21.67
C PRO A 38 -10.67 14.09 -21.42
N ARG A 39 -11.53 13.35 -20.74
CA ARG A 39 -12.85 13.80 -20.32
C ARG A 39 -13.15 13.21 -18.96
N LEU A 40 -13.62 14.07 -18.07
CA LEU A 40 -14.08 13.70 -16.74
C LEU A 40 -15.60 13.81 -16.73
N GLY A 41 -16.24 12.88 -16.04
CA GLY A 41 -17.68 12.88 -15.82
C GLY A 41 -18.00 12.79 -14.34
N GLY A 42 -19.19 13.26 -13.98
CA GLY A 42 -19.69 13.22 -12.61
C GLY A 42 -19.00 14.22 -11.68
N ALA A 43 -19.32 14.11 -10.40
CA ALA A 43 -18.77 14.95 -9.36
C ALA A 43 -17.39 14.46 -8.91
N TRP A 44 -16.47 15.39 -8.70
CA TRP A 44 -15.12 15.13 -8.21
C TRP A 44 -14.86 15.92 -6.93
N LEU A 45 -14.35 15.25 -5.90
CA LEU A 45 -13.89 15.92 -4.69
C LEU A 45 -12.43 16.31 -4.87
N LEU A 46 -12.12 17.60 -4.77
CA LEU A 46 -10.75 18.12 -4.81
C LEU A 46 -10.33 18.50 -3.38
N VAL A 47 -9.44 17.71 -2.78
CA VAL A 47 -9.01 17.90 -1.38
C VAL A 47 -7.72 18.71 -1.35
N VAL A 48 -7.76 19.88 -0.69
CA VAL A 48 -6.66 20.85 -0.66
C VAL A 48 -6.35 21.29 0.77
N PRO A 49 -5.10 21.66 1.10
CA PRO A 49 -4.79 22.20 2.43
C PRO A 49 -5.40 23.59 2.62
N ASP A 50 -5.76 23.95 3.85
CA ASP A 50 -6.27 25.27 4.23
C ASP A 50 -5.24 26.39 4.06
N ARG A 51 -3.97 26.03 4.17
CA ARG A 51 -2.80 26.89 3.98
C ARG A 51 -1.71 26.13 3.24
N GLY A 52 -1.39 26.58 2.03
CA GLY A 52 -0.31 26.03 1.20
C GLY A 52 0.14 27.08 0.18
N ALA A 53 1.45 27.18 -0.05
CA ALA A 53 2.14 28.36 -0.59
C ALA A 53 1.93 28.66 -2.08
N ASP A 54 1.04 27.96 -2.78
CA ASP A 54 0.92 28.09 -4.24
C ASP A 54 -0.51 27.86 -4.73
N THR A 55 -1.40 28.80 -4.39
CA THR A 55 -2.81 28.77 -4.84
C THR A 55 -2.88 28.68 -6.37
N ALA A 56 -1.98 29.33 -7.10
CA ALA A 56 -1.97 29.32 -8.56
C ALA A 56 -1.80 27.90 -9.15
N TRP A 57 -0.96 27.07 -8.54
CA TRP A 57 -0.78 25.68 -8.99
C TRP A 57 -2.04 24.83 -8.73
N THR A 58 -2.65 24.98 -7.55
CA THR A 58 -3.90 24.29 -7.17
C THR A 58 -5.08 24.75 -8.03
N ASP A 59 -5.22 26.06 -8.24
CA ASP A 59 -6.25 26.69 -9.07
C ASP A 59 -6.15 26.19 -10.51
N ALA A 60 -4.93 26.07 -11.06
CA ALA A 60 -4.73 25.53 -12.41
C ALA A 60 -5.16 24.06 -12.53
N VAL A 61 -4.97 23.26 -11.47
CA VAL A 61 -5.47 21.87 -11.44
C VAL A 61 -6.99 21.84 -11.36
N GLU A 62 -7.60 22.66 -10.51
CA GLU A 62 -9.06 22.79 -10.39
C GLU A 62 -9.69 23.20 -11.73
N GLU A 63 -9.18 24.27 -12.35
CA GLU A 63 -9.61 24.77 -13.65
C GLU A 63 -9.49 23.71 -14.74
N ALA A 64 -8.43 22.90 -14.71
CA ALA A 64 -8.25 21.81 -15.66
C ALA A 64 -9.29 20.69 -15.50
N LEU A 65 -9.62 20.30 -14.27
CA LEU A 65 -10.64 19.28 -14.01
C LEU A 65 -12.01 19.78 -14.49
N THR A 66 -12.39 21.02 -14.15
CA THR A 66 -13.65 21.63 -14.61
C THR A 66 -13.68 21.80 -16.12
N GLY A 67 -12.58 22.25 -16.73
CA GLY A 67 -12.44 22.41 -18.19
C GLY A 67 -12.59 21.11 -18.97
N HIS A 68 -12.30 19.96 -18.34
CA HIS A 68 -12.46 18.62 -18.92
C HIS A 68 -13.80 17.94 -18.54
N GLY A 69 -14.70 18.65 -17.85
CA GLY A 69 -16.09 18.22 -17.63
C GLY A 69 -16.44 17.70 -16.25
N ALA A 70 -15.52 17.75 -15.28
CA ALA A 70 -15.82 17.38 -13.89
C ALA A 70 -16.67 18.45 -13.19
N ASP A 71 -17.66 18.04 -12.39
CA ASP A 71 -18.29 18.89 -11.38
C ASP A 71 -17.41 18.89 -10.12
N VAL A 72 -16.49 19.85 -10.03
CA VAL A 72 -15.46 19.88 -8.98
C VAL A 72 -16.01 20.52 -7.71
N ARG A 73 -15.79 19.86 -6.58
CA ARG A 73 -16.11 20.35 -5.24
C ARG A 73 -14.88 20.35 -4.37
N THR A 74 -14.43 21.54 -3.99
CA THR A 74 -13.21 21.71 -3.22
C THR A 74 -13.47 21.50 -1.73
N VAL A 75 -12.76 20.54 -1.14
CA VAL A 75 -12.78 20.21 0.29
C VAL A 75 -11.47 20.72 0.90
N VAL A 76 -11.59 21.80 1.67
CA VAL A 76 -10.45 22.38 2.37
C VAL A 76 -10.20 21.64 3.69
N VAL A 77 -8.95 21.26 3.95
CA VAL A 77 -8.52 20.52 5.15
C VAL A 77 -7.47 21.32 5.90
N ASP A 78 -7.71 21.60 7.18
CA ASP A 78 -6.65 22.06 8.09
C ASP A 78 -5.73 20.87 8.37
N ALA A 79 -4.53 20.91 7.79
CA ALA A 79 -3.57 19.82 7.83
C ALA A 79 -2.93 19.61 9.23
N GLU A 80 -3.17 20.51 10.17
CA GLU A 80 -2.65 20.44 11.54
C GLU A 80 -3.73 20.05 12.55
N GLY A 81 -4.99 20.49 12.34
CA GLY A 81 -6.06 20.38 13.32
C GLY A 81 -7.22 19.45 12.95
N THR A 82 -7.41 19.10 11.68
CA THR A 82 -8.60 18.34 11.26
C THR A 82 -8.54 16.90 11.75
N ASP A 83 -9.54 16.49 12.53
CA ASP A 83 -9.69 15.11 12.98
C ASP A 83 -10.40 14.22 11.93
N ARG A 84 -10.24 12.90 12.09
CA ARG A 84 -10.79 11.89 11.18
C ARG A 84 -12.31 11.95 11.08
N GLU A 85 -13.00 12.10 12.20
CA GLU A 85 -14.47 12.04 12.25
C GLU A 85 -15.08 13.30 11.62
N GLU A 86 -14.49 14.47 11.89
CA GLU A 86 -14.87 15.73 11.25
C GLU A 86 -14.68 15.65 9.73
N LEU A 87 -13.53 15.15 9.28
CA LEU A 87 -13.26 15.00 7.85
C LEU A 87 -14.20 13.99 7.19
N ALA A 88 -14.48 12.87 7.85
CA ALA A 88 -15.41 11.86 7.34
C ALA A 88 -16.82 12.44 7.17
N GLU A 89 -17.32 13.21 8.14
CA GLU A 89 -18.62 13.87 8.05
C GLU A 89 -18.66 14.93 6.93
N ARG A 90 -17.57 15.71 6.78
CA ARG A 90 -17.44 16.67 5.69
C ARG A 90 -17.47 15.98 4.32
N LEU A 91 -16.75 14.86 4.17
CA LEU A 91 -16.75 14.06 2.93
C LEU A 91 -18.15 13.50 2.62
N ARG A 92 -18.87 12.95 3.60
CA ARG A 92 -20.26 12.47 3.42
C ARG A 92 -21.19 13.60 2.97
N LYS A 93 -21.07 14.77 3.59
CA LYS A 93 -21.89 15.93 3.24
C LYS A 93 -21.67 16.38 1.80
N GLU A 94 -20.41 16.47 1.36
CA GLU A 94 -20.09 16.87 -0.01
C GLU A 94 -20.49 15.81 -1.05
N ALA A 95 -20.32 14.53 -0.73
CA ALA A 95 -20.84 13.42 -1.54
C ALA A 95 -22.37 13.50 -1.67
N ALA A 96 -23.10 13.64 -0.56
CA ALA A 96 -24.55 13.79 -0.60
C ALA A 96 -24.99 15.02 -1.42
N ALA A 97 -24.28 16.14 -1.29
CA ALA A 97 -24.54 17.35 -2.07
C ALA A 97 -24.22 17.20 -3.56
N ALA A 98 -23.33 16.28 -3.92
CA ALA A 98 -23.01 15.87 -5.28
C ALA A 98 -24.02 14.88 -5.89
N GLY A 99 -25.06 14.50 -5.16
CA GLY A 99 -26.09 13.55 -5.62
C GLY A 99 -25.73 12.09 -5.39
N GLY A 100 -24.80 11.79 -4.47
CA GLY A 100 -24.42 10.44 -4.09
C GLY A 100 -22.92 10.20 -4.15
N GLN A 101 -22.49 9.09 -4.73
CA GLN A 101 -21.09 8.71 -4.76
C GLN A 101 -20.31 9.52 -5.81
N PRO A 102 -19.24 10.24 -5.43
CA PRO A 102 -18.38 10.95 -6.38
C PRO A 102 -17.73 9.98 -7.39
N ALA A 103 -17.46 10.47 -8.59
CA ALA A 103 -16.76 9.72 -9.63
C ALA A 103 -15.27 9.52 -9.29
N GLY A 104 -14.68 10.42 -8.50
CA GLY A 104 -13.31 10.33 -8.03
C GLY A 104 -12.97 11.39 -7.00
N LEU A 105 -11.87 11.17 -6.29
CA LEU A 105 -11.29 12.14 -5.36
C LEU A 105 -9.84 12.40 -5.75
N LEU A 106 -9.45 13.66 -5.88
CA LEU A 106 -8.07 14.08 -6.08
C LEU A 106 -7.57 14.80 -4.83
N SER A 107 -6.51 14.28 -4.22
CA SER A 107 -5.86 14.90 -3.06
C SER A 107 -4.59 15.65 -3.49
N LEU A 108 -4.55 16.94 -3.16
CA LEU A 108 -3.38 17.82 -3.31
C LEU A 108 -2.72 18.15 -1.96
N LEU A 109 -3.07 17.44 -0.88
CA LEU A 109 -2.60 17.74 0.47
C LEU A 109 -1.08 17.74 0.61
N ALA A 110 -0.38 16.94 -0.19
CA ALA A 110 1.08 16.83 -0.15
C ALA A 110 1.82 18.12 -0.52
N VAL A 111 1.15 19.13 -1.13
CA VAL A 111 1.77 20.44 -1.40
C VAL A 111 2.07 21.24 -0.13
N ASP A 112 1.43 20.90 1.00
CA ASP A 112 1.79 21.45 2.31
C ASP A 112 2.99 20.69 2.90
N GLU A 113 4.18 21.17 2.53
CA GLU A 113 5.46 20.62 2.99
C GLU A 113 5.95 21.23 4.31
N GLU A 114 5.16 22.13 4.92
CA GLU A 114 5.54 22.72 6.20
C GLU A 114 5.66 21.64 7.28
N PRO A 115 6.60 21.78 8.23
CA PRO A 115 6.72 20.82 9.32
C PRO A 115 5.45 20.73 10.16
N HIS A 116 5.06 19.49 10.49
CA HIS A 116 3.98 19.23 11.44
C HIS A 116 4.42 19.59 12.88
N ALA A 117 3.45 19.90 13.76
CA ALA A 117 3.72 20.24 15.16
C ALA A 117 4.47 19.13 15.92
N VAL A 118 4.21 17.88 15.55
CA VAL A 118 4.95 16.72 16.05
C VAL A 118 6.37 16.73 15.47
N ARG A 119 7.35 16.89 16.35
CA ARG A 119 8.78 16.90 15.95
C ARG A 119 9.20 15.54 15.41
N GLY A 120 9.86 15.53 14.25
CA GLY A 120 10.44 14.33 13.68
C GLY A 120 10.60 14.31 12.16
N GLY A 121 10.41 15.44 11.47
CA GLY A 121 10.59 15.55 10.01
C GLY A 121 9.36 15.16 9.19
N VAL A 122 8.19 15.04 9.81
CA VAL A 122 6.91 14.80 9.13
C VAL A 122 6.33 16.13 8.64
N SER A 123 5.94 16.21 7.37
CA SER A 123 5.21 17.35 6.82
C SER A 123 3.73 17.29 7.18
N ARG A 124 3.09 18.45 7.32
CA ARG A 124 1.64 18.58 7.53
C ARG A 124 0.82 17.85 6.46
N GLY A 125 1.17 18.01 5.19
CA GLY A 125 0.50 17.35 4.08
C GLY A 125 0.48 15.83 4.18
N LEU A 126 1.61 15.21 4.54
CA LEU A 126 1.70 13.76 4.76
C LEU A 126 0.81 13.28 5.92
N ALA A 127 0.80 14.01 7.04
CA ALA A 127 -0.05 13.68 8.18
C ALA A 127 -1.54 13.79 7.79
N ALA A 128 -1.90 14.87 7.09
CA ALA A 128 -3.25 15.08 6.58
C ALA A 128 -3.68 14.03 5.55
N THR A 129 -2.76 13.52 4.71
CA THR A 129 -3.05 12.40 3.80
C THR A 129 -3.41 11.13 4.57
N VAL A 130 -2.72 10.83 5.68
CA VAL A 130 -3.11 9.70 6.55
C VAL A 130 -4.52 9.89 7.10
N THR A 131 -4.82 11.08 7.65
CA THR A 131 -6.17 11.41 8.13
C THR A 131 -7.23 11.29 7.02
N LEU A 132 -6.93 11.73 5.79
CA LEU A 132 -7.84 11.64 4.65
C LEU A 132 -8.18 10.19 4.28
N VAL A 133 -7.18 9.31 4.19
CA VAL A 133 -7.39 7.89 3.88
C VAL A 133 -8.27 7.24 4.95
N GLN A 134 -7.99 7.53 6.22
CA GLN A 134 -8.76 7.02 7.33
C GLN A 134 -10.19 7.57 7.36
N ALA A 135 -10.37 8.85 7.03
CA ALA A 135 -11.67 9.50 6.97
C ALA A 135 -12.52 8.97 5.80
N LEU A 136 -11.91 8.67 4.65
CA LEU A 136 -12.60 8.02 3.52
C LEU A 136 -13.10 6.64 3.89
N HIS A 137 -12.27 5.85 4.58
CA HIS A 137 -12.70 4.55 5.10
C HIS A 137 -13.86 4.69 6.10
N ALA A 138 -13.78 5.64 7.04
CA ALA A 138 -14.85 5.90 8.01
C ALA A 138 -16.12 6.50 7.38
N ALA A 139 -16.00 7.16 6.24
CA ALA A 139 -17.12 7.71 5.48
C ALA A 139 -17.88 6.65 4.66
N ASP A 140 -17.30 5.45 4.50
CA ASP A 140 -17.82 4.35 3.68
C ASP A 140 -18.10 4.79 2.23
N LEU A 141 -17.17 5.58 1.68
CA LEU A 141 -17.23 6.06 0.30
C LEU A 141 -16.36 5.18 -0.60
N ASP A 142 -16.99 4.42 -1.50
CA ASP A 142 -16.30 3.60 -2.51
C ASP A 142 -15.78 4.47 -3.70
N THR A 143 -15.08 5.56 -3.39
CA THR A 143 -14.59 6.54 -4.37
C THR A 143 -13.10 6.34 -4.64
N PRO A 144 -12.65 6.27 -5.91
CA PRO A 144 -11.22 6.12 -6.21
C PRO A 144 -10.44 7.38 -5.82
N LEU A 145 -9.50 7.21 -4.90
CA LEU A 145 -8.58 8.21 -4.38
C LEU A 145 -7.33 8.29 -5.27
N TRP A 146 -7.10 9.46 -5.85
CA TRP A 146 -5.86 9.85 -6.49
C TRP A 146 -5.04 10.75 -5.57
N LEU A 147 -3.80 10.33 -5.30
CA LEU A 147 -2.83 11.09 -4.52
C LEU A 147 -1.87 11.78 -5.50
N ALA A 148 -1.94 13.11 -5.57
CA ALA A 148 -1.10 13.88 -6.47
C ALA A 148 0.07 14.56 -5.73
N GLY A 149 1.27 14.36 -6.26
CA GLY A 149 2.49 15.04 -5.82
C GLY A 149 2.98 16.06 -6.84
N ARG A 150 3.91 16.92 -6.40
CA ARG A 150 4.59 17.91 -7.24
C ARG A 150 6.10 17.72 -7.21
N SER A 151 6.71 17.35 -8.33
CA SER A 151 8.14 17.06 -8.42
C SER A 151 8.59 16.02 -7.37
N ALA A 152 7.76 15.02 -7.12
CA ALA A 152 7.97 13.93 -6.15
C ALA A 152 8.95 12.87 -6.65
N VAL A 153 9.14 12.79 -7.96
CA VAL A 153 9.94 11.76 -8.65
C VAL A 153 10.67 12.38 -9.85
N ALA A 154 11.82 11.81 -10.22
CA ALA A 154 12.50 12.17 -11.46
C ALA A 154 12.23 11.12 -12.55
N VAL A 155 11.67 11.55 -13.68
CA VAL A 155 11.40 10.67 -14.84
C VAL A 155 12.65 10.48 -15.71
N GLY A 156 13.54 11.46 -15.73
CA GLY A 156 14.80 11.43 -16.47
C GLY A 156 15.74 12.58 -16.07
N GLY A 157 16.93 12.64 -16.67
CA GLY A 157 18.00 13.55 -16.26
C GLY A 157 17.77 15.05 -16.48
N THR A 158 16.63 15.46 -17.04
CA THR A 158 16.24 16.86 -17.20
C THR A 158 15.24 17.34 -16.15
N ASP A 159 14.67 16.42 -15.37
CA ASP A 159 13.75 16.77 -14.28
C ASP A 159 14.52 17.41 -13.12
N PRO A 160 13.89 18.34 -12.37
CA PRO A 160 14.45 18.80 -11.11
C PRO A 160 14.62 17.63 -10.15
N ALA A 161 15.52 17.79 -9.19
CA ALA A 161 15.66 16.84 -8.09
C ALA A 161 14.32 16.65 -7.36
N PRO A 162 13.96 15.41 -6.98
CA PRO A 162 12.73 15.17 -6.24
C PRO A 162 12.70 15.88 -4.89
N ARG A 163 11.50 16.28 -4.47
CA ARG A 163 11.25 16.86 -3.13
C ARG A 163 10.99 15.78 -2.10
N TYR A 164 11.57 15.90 -0.90
CA TYR A 164 11.51 14.86 0.12
C TYR A 164 10.10 14.59 0.64
N ALA A 165 9.38 15.64 1.03
CA ALA A 165 8.00 15.52 1.54
C ALA A 165 7.06 14.90 0.50
N GLN A 166 7.27 15.22 -0.78
CA GLN A 166 6.50 14.68 -1.90
C GLN A 166 6.84 13.21 -2.17
N ALA A 167 8.11 12.82 -2.05
CA ALA A 167 8.51 11.42 -2.17
C ALA A 167 7.91 10.55 -1.05
N ALA A 168 7.71 11.10 0.15
CA ALA A 168 7.04 10.40 1.24
C ALA A 168 5.61 9.93 0.86
N LEU A 169 4.86 10.79 0.14
CA LEU A 169 3.51 10.48 -0.36
C LEU A 169 3.52 9.21 -1.22
N TRP A 170 4.54 9.04 -2.06
CA TRP A 170 4.67 7.88 -2.92
C TRP A 170 4.85 6.59 -2.12
N GLY A 171 5.67 6.62 -1.07
CA GLY A 171 5.84 5.49 -0.16
C GLY A 171 4.53 5.13 0.56
N LEU A 172 3.84 6.14 1.11
CA LEU A 172 2.56 5.95 1.79
C LEU A 172 1.47 5.41 0.84
N GLY A 173 1.32 6.01 -0.35
CA GLY A 173 0.29 5.64 -1.32
C GLY A 173 0.38 4.18 -1.76
N ARG A 174 1.60 3.63 -1.90
CA ARG A 174 1.76 2.20 -2.19
C ARG A 174 1.23 1.29 -1.07
N VAL A 175 1.27 1.74 0.18
CA VAL A 175 0.66 1.02 1.29
C VAL A 175 -0.86 1.20 1.29
N VAL A 176 -1.37 2.38 0.92
CA VAL A 176 -2.81 2.61 0.71
C VAL A 176 -3.37 1.64 -0.33
N ALA A 177 -2.66 1.43 -1.45
CA ALA A 177 -3.05 0.48 -2.48
C ALA A 177 -3.21 -0.96 -1.96
N VAL A 178 -2.37 -1.36 -1.01
CA VAL A 178 -2.38 -2.71 -0.41
C VAL A 178 -3.45 -2.85 0.67
N GLU A 179 -3.61 -1.84 1.53
CA GLU A 179 -4.54 -1.92 2.67
C GLU A 179 -5.99 -1.58 2.29
N TYR A 180 -6.17 -0.61 1.39
CA TYR A 180 -7.47 -0.09 0.94
C TYR A 180 -7.63 -0.16 -0.60
N PRO A 181 -7.55 -1.35 -1.22
CA PRO A 181 -7.60 -1.49 -2.68
C PRO A 181 -8.90 -0.96 -3.31
N LYS A 182 -10.02 -0.99 -2.58
CA LYS A 182 -11.31 -0.43 -3.05
C LYS A 182 -11.29 1.09 -3.17
N LEU A 183 -10.50 1.77 -2.33
CA LEU A 183 -10.36 3.22 -2.35
C LEU A 183 -9.25 3.66 -3.31
N TRP A 184 -8.47 2.74 -3.88
CA TRP A 184 -7.26 3.12 -4.61
C TRP A 184 -7.55 3.52 -6.06
N GLY A 185 -7.32 4.80 -6.37
CA GLY A 185 -7.25 5.29 -7.76
C GLY A 185 -5.82 5.23 -8.28
N GLY A 186 -4.88 5.88 -7.59
CA GLY A 186 -3.46 5.86 -7.96
C GLY A 186 -2.62 7.01 -7.41
N LEU A 187 -1.33 6.98 -7.75
CA LEU A 187 -0.36 8.06 -7.57
C LEU A 187 -0.14 8.77 -8.90
N VAL A 188 -0.15 10.10 -8.87
CA VAL A 188 0.23 10.92 -10.02
C VAL A 188 1.22 12.00 -9.60
N ASP A 189 2.35 12.10 -10.29
CA ASP A 189 3.30 13.19 -10.08
C ASP A 189 3.21 14.23 -11.19
N LEU A 190 3.12 15.49 -10.82
CA LEU A 190 3.01 16.64 -11.71
C LEU A 190 4.31 17.46 -11.69
N PRO A 191 4.62 18.19 -12.78
CA PRO A 191 5.80 19.04 -12.83
C PRO A 191 5.66 20.25 -11.89
N GLU A 192 6.80 20.84 -11.51
CA GLU A 192 6.84 22.08 -10.70
C GLU A 192 6.01 23.21 -11.32
N ALA A 193 6.17 23.39 -12.64
CA ALA A 193 5.34 24.28 -13.45
C ALA A 193 4.42 23.44 -14.34
N VAL A 194 3.12 23.57 -14.14
CA VAL A 194 2.10 22.90 -14.97
C VAL A 194 1.85 23.73 -16.23
N ASP A 195 1.91 23.07 -17.39
CA ASP A 195 1.44 23.61 -18.65
C ASP A 195 0.14 22.91 -19.07
N GLN A 196 -0.52 23.43 -20.11
CA GLN A 196 -1.78 22.86 -20.59
C GLN A 196 -1.65 21.37 -20.95
N ARG A 197 -0.50 20.94 -21.49
CA ARG A 197 -0.30 19.54 -21.87
C ARG A 197 -0.23 18.62 -20.66
N ALA A 198 0.42 19.07 -19.58
CA ALA A 198 0.45 18.34 -18.32
C ALA A 198 -0.94 18.26 -17.70
N LEU A 199 -1.72 19.34 -17.76
CA LEU A 199 -3.10 19.38 -17.27
C LEU A 199 -4.04 18.48 -18.08
N ASP A 200 -3.93 18.47 -19.42
CA ASP A 200 -4.66 17.54 -20.29
C ASP A 200 -4.26 16.09 -19.99
N GLY A 201 -2.97 15.85 -19.75
CA GLY A 201 -2.44 14.54 -19.34
C GLY A 201 -3.01 14.07 -18.01
N LEU A 202 -3.08 14.96 -17.02
CA LEU A 202 -3.72 14.68 -15.73
C LEU A 202 -5.19 14.30 -15.90
N ALA A 203 -5.97 15.10 -16.64
CA ALA A 203 -7.37 14.78 -16.91
C ALA A 203 -7.54 13.43 -17.64
N GLY A 204 -6.62 13.09 -18.55
CA GLY A 204 -6.58 11.77 -19.18
C GLY A 204 -6.29 10.63 -18.19
N VAL A 205 -5.38 10.84 -17.24
CA VAL A 205 -5.06 9.86 -16.19
C VAL A 205 -6.28 9.61 -15.32
N LEU A 206 -6.88 10.68 -14.80
CA LEU A 206 -8.06 10.61 -13.94
C LEU A 206 -9.30 10.07 -14.68
N GLY A 207 -9.39 10.30 -15.99
CA GLY A 207 -10.43 9.77 -16.87
C GLY A 207 -10.21 8.34 -17.35
N GLY A 208 -9.14 7.67 -16.90
CA GLY A 208 -8.87 6.25 -17.20
C GLY A 208 -8.27 5.98 -18.58
N ALA A 209 -7.66 6.97 -19.25
CA ALA A 209 -7.06 6.79 -20.57
C ALA A 209 -5.88 5.78 -20.58
N TRP A 210 -5.28 5.52 -19.42
CA TRP A 210 -4.26 4.50 -19.16
C TRP A 210 -4.75 3.48 -18.13
N ALA A 211 -5.95 2.93 -18.35
CA ALA A 211 -6.54 1.91 -17.49
C ALA A 211 -5.55 0.78 -17.16
N GLY A 212 -5.50 0.43 -15.87
CA GLY A 212 -4.56 -0.54 -15.33
C GLY A 212 -3.27 0.07 -14.79
N GLU A 213 -2.93 1.33 -15.08
CA GLU A 213 -1.79 2.02 -14.47
C GLU A 213 -2.21 2.86 -13.26
N ASP A 214 -1.45 2.77 -12.17
CA ASP A 214 -1.78 3.44 -10.90
C ASP A 214 -0.58 4.21 -10.29
N LYS A 215 0.56 4.26 -10.99
CA LYS A 215 1.81 4.90 -10.52
C LYS A 215 2.41 5.70 -11.68
N LEU A 216 1.93 6.94 -11.83
CA LEU A 216 2.09 7.74 -13.04
C LEU A 216 2.86 9.04 -12.77
N ALA A 217 3.64 9.48 -13.76
CA ALA A 217 4.23 10.80 -13.78
C ALA A 217 3.82 11.50 -15.08
N VAL A 218 3.34 12.73 -14.96
CA VAL A 218 2.94 13.57 -16.09
C VAL A 218 3.99 14.63 -16.30
N ARG A 219 4.44 14.80 -17.54
CA ARG A 219 5.39 15.84 -17.97
C ARG A 219 4.94 16.40 -19.32
N GLY A 220 5.50 17.54 -19.73
CA GLY A 220 5.22 18.13 -21.04
C GLY A 220 5.34 17.18 -22.25
N PRO A 221 6.31 16.23 -22.28
CA PRO A 221 6.41 15.22 -23.33
C PRO A 221 5.35 14.10 -23.31
N GLY A 222 4.65 13.89 -22.19
CA GLY A 222 3.62 12.85 -22.06
C GLY A 222 3.53 12.24 -20.66
N VAL A 223 2.85 11.08 -20.58
CA VAL A 223 2.61 10.33 -19.35
C VAL A 223 3.52 9.10 -19.28
N PHE A 224 4.06 8.85 -18.09
CA PHE A 224 5.02 7.80 -17.82
C PHE A 224 4.52 6.89 -16.70
N GLY A 225 4.62 5.58 -16.89
CA GLY A 225 4.31 4.58 -15.88
C GLY A 225 5.58 4.10 -15.17
N ARG A 226 5.50 3.95 -13.85
CA ARG A 226 6.62 3.46 -13.03
C ARG A 226 6.82 1.97 -13.24
N ARG A 227 8.09 1.53 -13.38
CA ARG A 227 8.48 0.14 -13.61
C ARG A 227 9.68 -0.27 -12.77
N VAL A 228 9.76 -1.56 -12.47
CA VAL A 228 10.93 -2.24 -11.94
C VAL A 228 11.51 -3.12 -13.03
N LEU A 229 12.82 -2.99 -13.25
CA LEU A 229 13.57 -3.75 -14.26
C LEU A 229 14.75 -4.44 -13.58
N ARG A 230 15.15 -5.60 -14.11
CA ARG A 230 16.44 -6.23 -13.77
C ARG A 230 17.58 -5.24 -14.06
N ASP A 231 18.57 -5.18 -13.17
CA ASP A 231 19.78 -4.36 -13.31
C ASP A 231 21.05 -5.21 -13.13
N PRO A 232 21.31 -6.17 -14.05
CA PRO A 232 22.54 -6.95 -13.99
C PRO A 232 23.75 -6.01 -14.10
N ALA A 233 24.88 -6.42 -13.54
CA ALA A 233 26.13 -5.74 -13.82
C ALA A 233 26.37 -5.77 -15.34
N ASP A 234 26.60 -4.60 -15.94
CA ASP A 234 27.10 -4.55 -17.32
C ASP A 234 28.37 -5.39 -17.33
N GLY A 235 28.50 -6.34 -18.27
CA GLY A 235 29.48 -7.41 -18.24
C GLY A 235 30.94 -6.94 -18.22
N ALA A 236 31.38 -6.42 -17.08
CA ALA A 236 32.75 -6.09 -16.73
C ALA A 236 33.48 -7.42 -16.54
N ALA A 237 33.78 -8.06 -17.66
CA ALA A 237 35.00 -8.78 -17.82
C ALA A 237 36.14 -7.84 -17.41
N ASP A 238 36.84 -8.20 -16.33
CA ASP A 238 38.20 -7.79 -15.98
C ASP A 238 38.57 -6.30 -16.26
N GLY A 239 38.41 -5.40 -15.28
CA GLY A 239 39.21 -4.16 -15.28
C GLY A 239 38.72 -2.90 -14.56
N GLY A 240 37.46 -2.79 -14.14
CA GLY A 240 37.02 -1.64 -13.35
C GLY A 240 37.52 -1.73 -11.90
N ASP A 241 38.20 -0.70 -11.38
CA ASP A 241 38.61 -0.66 -9.97
C ASP A 241 37.36 -0.65 -9.07
N ALA A 242 37.12 -1.78 -8.41
CA ALA A 242 36.03 -1.90 -7.46
C ALA A 242 36.26 -0.92 -6.30
N TRP A 243 35.20 -0.23 -5.87
CA TRP A 243 35.27 0.72 -4.77
C TRP A 243 35.95 0.10 -3.54
N THR A 244 36.84 0.87 -2.89
CA THR A 244 37.55 0.49 -1.66
C THR A 244 37.47 1.62 -0.63
N PRO A 245 37.21 1.30 0.64
CA PRO A 245 37.23 2.29 1.71
C PRO A 245 38.66 2.78 1.97
N HIS A 246 38.79 4.05 2.34
CA HIS A 246 40.04 4.68 2.78
C HIS A 246 39.71 5.71 3.86
N GLY A 247 40.65 6.11 4.72
CA GLY A 247 40.34 7.07 5.81
C GLY A 247 39.30 6.54 6.81
N THR A 248 38.36 7.40 7.23
CA THR A 248 37.30 7.10 8.20
C THR A 248 35.96 6.83 7.51
N ALA A 249 35.29 5.74 7.92
CA ALA A 249 33.90 5.48 7.60
C ALA A 249 32.98 5.66 8.82
N LEU A 250 31.95 6.50 8.68
CA LEU A 250 30.90 6.71 9.68
C LEU A 250 29.73 5.76 9.40
N ILE A 251 29.29 5.00 10.42
CA ILE A 251 28.14 4.09 10.32
C ILE A 251 27.12 4.44 11.40
N THR A 252 25.99 5.04 11.02
CA THR A 252 24.89 5.32 11.95
C THR A 252 24.03 4.09 12.14
N GLY A 253 23.64 3.77 13.38
CA GLY A 253 23.09 2.45 13.69
C GLY A 253 24.17 1.36 13.63
N GLY A 254 25.44 1.73 13.75
CA GLY A 254 26.60 0.84 13.53
C GLY A 254 26.71 -0.33 14.51
N THR A 255 26.06 -0.24 15.67
CA THR A 255 25.98 -1.35 16.66
C THR A 255 24.73 -2.23 16.47
N GLY A 256 23.90 -1.97 15.46
CA GLY A 256 22.78 -2.84 15.07
C GLY A 256 23.22 -3.99 14.17
N ALA A 257 22.32 -4.95 13.88
CA ALA A 257 22.64 -6.14 13.10
C ALA A 257 23.23 -5.80 11.70
N VAL A 258 22.50 -5.01 10.90
CA VAL A 258 22.97 -4.58 9.56
C VAL A 258 24.22 -3.71 9.67
N GLY A 259 24.25 -2.74 10.58
CA GLY A 259 25.40 -1.87 10.81
C GLY A 259 26.68 -2.66 11.17
N GLY A 260 26.55 -3.70 11.98
CA GLY A 260 27.64 -4.59 12.35
C GLY A 260 28.15 -5.43 11.18
N HIS A 261 27.28 -5.88 10.26
CA HIS A 261 27.72 -6.53 9.02
C HIS A 261 28.48 -5.57 8.10
N VAL A 262 28.00 -4.33 7.96
CA VAL A 262 28.66 -3.28 7.18
C VAL A 262 30.04 -2.95 7.79
N ALA A 263 30.13 -2.82 9.11
CA ALA A 263 31.38 -2.54 9.81
C ALA A 263 32.44 -3.63 9.56
N ARG A 264 32.06 -4.91 9.71
CA ARG A 264 32.95 -6.06 9.44
C ARG A 264 33.42 -6.07 8.00
N TRP A 265 32.51 -5.80 7.06
CA TRP A 265 32.82 -5.74 5.65
C TRP A 265 33.81 -4.62 5.32
N LEU A 266 33.62 -3.41 5.88
CA LEU A 266 34.53 -2.29 5.69
C LEU A 266 35.91 -2.57 6.29
N ALA A 267 36.00 -3.12 7.50
CA ALA A 267 37.27 -3.51 8.11
C ALA A 267 38.02 -4.54 7.25
N ALA A 268 37.31 -5.58 6.78
CA ALA A 268 37.89 -6.61 5.90
C ALA A 268 38.34 -6.08 4.52
N HIS A 269 37.85 -4.92 4.10
CA HIS A 269 38.22 -4.26 2.84
C HIS A 269 39.17 -3.06 3.04
N GLY A 270 39.76 -2.91 4.24
CA GLY A 270 40.85 -1.96 4.47
C GLY A 270 40.43 -0.58 4.98
N ALA A 271 39.23 -0.43 5.55
CA ALA A 271 38.89 0.81 6.26
C ALA A 271 39.87 1.05 7.41
N ARG A 272 40.50 2.23 7.44
CA ARG A 272 41.53 2.55 8.45
C ARG A 272 40.90 2.82 9.82
N HIS A 273 39.79 3.57 9.83
CA HIS A 273 39.07 3.94 11.04
C HIS A 273 37.55 3.83 10.82
N LEU A 274 36.85 3.29 11.81
CA LEU A 274 35.40 3.11 11.82
C LEU A 274 34.80 3.88 12.99
N VAL A 275 33.88 4.80 12.69
CA VAL A 275 33.07 5.49 13.70
C VAL A 275 31.68 4.86 13.70
N LEU A 276 31.35 4.09 14.73
CA LEU A 276 30.04 3.46 14.88
C LEU A 276 29.20 4.29 15.84
N THR A 277 28.10 4.87 15.34
CA THR A 277 27.19 5.64 16.17
C THR A 277 25.90 4.88 16.45
N SER A 278 25.42 4.98 17.68
CA SER A 278 24.07 4.58 18.07
C SER A 278 23.67 5.34 19.34
N ARG A 279 22.37 5.39 19.67
CA ARG A 279 21.89 6.07 20.89
C ARG A 279 22.55 5.54 22.17
N ARG A 280 22.86 4.25 22.21
CA ARG A 280 23.53 3.58 23.36
C ARG A 280 25.06 3.63 23.25
N GLY A 281 25.61 3.83 22.05
CA GLY A 281 27.05 3.88 21.80
C GLY A 281 27.78 2.66 22.39
N PRO A 282 28.80 2.85 23.23
CA PRO A 282 29.57 1.76 23.84
C PRO A 282 28.74 0.87 24.78
N ASP A 283 27.61 1.36 25.29
CA ASP A 283 26.70 0.60 26.17
C ASP A 283 25.69 -0.26 25.37
N ALA A 284 25.78 -0.28 24.03
CA ALA A 284 24.94 -1.15 23.23
C ALA A 284 25.32 -2.63 23.45
N PRO A 285 24.33 -3.55 23.54
CA PRO A 285 24.62 -4.98 23.65
C PRO A 285 25.50 -5.47 22.49
N GLY A 286 26.59 -6.18 22.80
CA GLY A 286 27.52 -6.70 21.80
C GLY A 286 28.53 -5.69 21.25
N ALA A 287 28.53 -4.43 21.72
CA ALA A 287 29.37 -3.38 21.14
C ALA A 287 30.86 -3.56 21.46
N ALA A 288 31.19 -4.03 22.66
CA ALA A 288 32.58 -4.31 23.06
C ALA A 288 33.16 -5.47 22.25
N GLU A 289 32.38 -6.53 22.04
CA GLU A 289 32.74 -7.68 21.24
C GLU A 289 32.91 -7.30 19.76
N LEU A 290 31.97 -6.51 19.21
CA LEU A 290 32.07 -5.99 17.85
C LEU A 290 33.33 -5.14 17.67
N ARG A 291 33.65 -4.26 18.63
CA ARG A 291 34.87 -3.44 18.58
C ARG A 291 36.12 -4.31 18.54
N ALA A 292 36.23 -5.30 19.43
CA ALA A 292 37.38 -6.19 19.46
C ALA A 292 37.56 -6.95 18.12
N GLU A 293 36.46 -7.46 17.55
CA GLU A 293 36.48 -8.15 16.25
C GLU A 293 36.96 -7.24 15.11
N LEU A 294 36.50 -5.99 15.06
CA LEU A 294 36.90 -5.02 14.04
C LEU A 294 38.36 -4.58 14.18
N GLU A 295 38.85 -4.46 15.42
CA GLU A 295 40.27 -4.18 15.71
C GLU A 295 41.17 -5.36 15.31
N GLU A 296 40.73 -6.61 15.50
CA GLU A 296 41.42 -7.81 15.01
C GLU A 296 41.49 -7.86 13.47
N LEU A 297 40.47 -7.33 12.78
CA LEU A 297 40.46 -7.18 11.33
C LEU A 297 41.35 -6.01 10.83
N GLY A 298 41.91 -5.21 11.75
CA GLY A 298 42.91 -4.18 11.46
C GLY A 298 42.38 -2.75 11.35
N ALA A 299 41.12 -2.49 11.72
CA ALA A 299 40.53 -1.15 11.73
C ALA A 299 40.61 -0.53 13.14
N GLU A 300 40.92 0.76 13.24
CA GLU A 300 40.68 1.52 14.47
C GLU A 300 39.18 1.77 14.65
N VAL A 301 38.66 1.70 15.88
CA VAL A 301 37.20 1.77 16.13
C VAL A 301 36.85 2.76 17.22
N THR A 302 35.99 3.73 16.86
CA THR A 302 35.33 4.64 17.80
C THR A 302 33.87 4.27 17.94
N LEU A 303 33.44 3.93 19.16
CA LEU A 303 32.02 3.76 19.51
C LEU A 303 31.50 5.07 20.12
N ALA A 304 30.56 5.73 19.42
CA ALA A 304 30.00 7.01 19.85
C ALA A 304 28.52 6.88 20.22
N ALA A 305 28.15 7.32 21.43
CA ALA A 305 26.76 7.50 21.82
C ALA A 305 26.22 8.77 21.14
N CYS A 306 25.41 8.61 20.10
CA CYS A 306 24.89 9.71 19.30
C CYS A 306 23.53 9.33 18.69
N ASP A 307 22.54 10.21 18.86
CA ASP A 307 21.34 10.23 18.04
C ASP A 307 21.64 11.08 16.80
N ALA A 308 21.64 10.47 15.60
CA ALA A 308 21.93 11.21 14.36
C ALA A 308 20.83 12.24 14.01
N ALA A 309 19.65 12.12 14.61
CA ALA A 309 18.59 13.12 14.53
C ALA A 309 18.83 14.33 15.45
N ASP A 310 19.85 14.30 16.32
CA ASP A 310 20.35 15.48 17.02
C ASP A 310 21.53 16.06 16.23
N ARG A 311 21.28 17.18 15.55
CA ARG A 311 22.24 17.84 14.67
C ARG A 311 23.53 18.23 15.39
N ASP A 312 23.41 18.74 16.61
CA ASP A 312 24.57 19.22 17.37
C ASP A 312 25.38 18.05 17.93
N ALA A 313 24.71 16.96 18.32
CA ALA A 313 25.40 15.72 18.70
C ALA A 313 26.16 15.11 17.53
N LEU A 314 25.54 15.05 16.35
CA LEU A 314 26.19 14.55 15.14
C LEU A 314 27.38 15.42 14.73
N ALA A 315 27.24 16.75 14.79
CA ALA A 315 28.35 17.68 14.52
C ALA A 315 29.54 17.41 15.44
N ARG A 316 29.32 17.22 16.76
CA ARG A 316 30.40 16.87 17.70
C ARG A 316 31.11 15.56 17.36
N VAL A 317 30.38 14.56 16.85
CA VAL A 317 31.01 13.30 16.40
C VAL A 317 31.86 13.53 15.15
N LEU A 318 31.38 14.34 14.20
CA LEU A 318 32.10 14.66 12.98
C LEU A 318 33.36 15.49 13.26
N ASP A 319 33.28 16.49 14.14
CA ASP A 319 34.40 17.34 14.56
C ASP A 319 35.50 16.56 15.31
N ALA A 320 35.15 15.41 15.90
CA ALA A 320 36.09 14.55 16.61
C ALA A 320 36.85 13.57 15.68
N ILE A 321 36.54 13.54 14.38
CA ILE A 321 37.23 12.67 13.42
C ILE A 321 38.67 13.17 13.21
N PRO A 322 39.70 12.32 13.34
CA PRO A 322 41.10 12.74 13.19
C PRO A 322 41.41 13.28 11.78
N GLU A 323 42.16 14.38 11.70
CA GLU A 323 42.59 14.98 10.42
C GLU A 323 43.49 14.04 9.59
N ASP A 324 44.25 13.14 10.23
CA ASP A 324 45.13 12.19 9.54
C ASP A 324 44.38 10.96 9.00
N ALA A 325 43.11 10.79 9.38
CA ALA A 325 42.18 9.80 8.85
C ALA A 325 40.81 10.48 8.58
N PRO A 326 40.71 11.36 7.55
CA PRO A 326 39.53 12.16 7.32
C PRO A 326 38.30 11.29 6.99
N LEU A 327 37.10 11.85 7.18
CA LEU A 327 35.85 11.21 6.76
C LEU A 327 35.78 11.10 5.23
N THR A 328 35.58 9.89 4.72
CA THR A 328 35.49 9.61 3.28
C THR A 328 34.26 8.79 2.90
N ALA A 329 33.58 8.21 3.90
CA ALA A 329 32.42 7.37 3.66
C ALA A 329 31.39 7.48 4.80
N VAL A 330 30.12 7.54 4.42
CA VAL A 330 28.98 7.54 5.35
C VAL A 330 28.06 6.38 4.98
N PHE A 331 27.66 5.57 5.96
CA PHE A 331 26.67 4.51 5.83
C PHE A 331 25.56 4.73 6.85
N HIS A 332 24.40 5.19 6.36
CA HIS A 332 23.23 5.43 7.18
C HIS A 332 22.39 4.15 7.28
N THR A 333 22.66 3.32 8.30
CA THR A 333 21.93 2.08 8.60
C THR A 333 20.94 2.23 9.75
N ALA A 334 20.74 3.46 10.26
CA ALA A 334 19.85 3.68 11.40
C ALA A 334 18.39 3.56 10.94
N GLY A 335 17.60 2.84 11.72
CA GLY A 335 16.19 2.62 11.44
C GLY A 335 15.50 2.00 12.65
N VAL A 336 14.22 2.29 12.76
CA VAL A 336 13.30 1.63 13.69
C VAL A 336 12.08 1.22 12.88
N LEU A 337 11.49 0.08 13.23
CA LEU A 337 10.16 -0.29 12.77
C LEU A 337 9.14 0.21 13.78
N ASP A 338 8.02 0.69 13.27
CA ASP A 338 6.82 1.00 14.04
C ASP A 338 5.63 0.60 13.17
N ASP A 339 5.57 -0.71 12.90
CA ASP A 339 4.61 -1.31 11.98
C ASP A 339 3.20 -1.26 12.58
N GLY A 340 2.24 -0.95 11.73
CA GLY A 340 0.84 -0.85 12.08
C GLY A 340 0.03 -0.43 10.87
N VAL A 341 -1.15 -1.02 10.72
CA VAL A 341 -2.10 -0.66 9.66
C VAL A 341 -2.38 0.84 9.68
N LEU A 342 -2.67 1.39 8.51
CA LEU A 342 -2.96 2.81 8.31
C LEU A 342 -4.07 3.31 9.22
N ASP A 343 -5.05 2.47 9.56
CA ASP A 343 -6.13 2.83 10.49
C ASP A 343 -5.61 3.18 11.90
N GLY A 344 -4.51 2.58 12.34
CA GLY A 344 -3.87 2.86 13.63
C GLY A 344 -2.66 3.80 13.54
N LEU A 345 -2.41 4.40 12.37
CA LEU A 345 -1.24 5.24 12.14
C LEU A 345 -1.51 6.69 12.58
N THR A 346 -0.68 7.19 13.49
CA THR A 346 -0.77 8.58 14.01
C THR A 346 0.46 9.40 13.59
N PRO A 347 0.39 10.74 13.65
CA PRO A 347 1.54 11.61 13.39
C PRO A 347 2.77 11.31 14.28
N GLU A 348 2.58 10.88 15.53
CA GLU A 348 3.65 10.51 16.46
C GLU A 348 4.37 9.23 16.03
N ARG A 349 3.62 8.24 15.54
CA ARG A 349 4.18 7.00 15.00
C ARG A 349 4.96 7.26 13.71
N LEU A 350 4.42 8.11 12.82
CA LEU A 350 5.15 8.60 11.65
C LEU A 350 6.47 9.28 12.06
N ALA A 351 6.41 10.22 13.01
CA ALA A 351 7.56 10.99 13.46
C ALA A 351 8.66 10.13 14.09
N THR A 352 8.31 9.02 14.74
CA THR A 352 9.27 8.08 15.32
C THR A 352 10.16 7.45 14.25
N VAL A 353 9.57 6.98 13.15
CA VAL A 353 10.30 6.39 12.02
C VAL A 353 11.06 7.45 11.23
N PHE A 354 10.42 8.59 10.96
CA PHE A 354 11.03 9.69 10.22
C PHE A 354 12.23 10.30 10.94
N ARG A 355 12.16 10.45 12.27
CA ARG A 355 13.29 10.94 13.06
C ARG A 355 14.52 10.06 12.86
N ALA A 356 14.37 8.74 12.99
CA ALA A 356 15.48 7.81 12.92
C ALA A 356 16.13 7.75 11.53
N LYS A 357 15.33 7.85 10.46
CA LYS A 357 15.77 7.73 9.07
C LYS A 357 15.95 9.08 8.37
N VAL A 358 14.86 9.81 8.20
CA VAL A 358 14.79 11.00 7.33
C VAL A 358 15.55 12.18 7.95
N GLU A 359 15.28 12.54 9.21
CA GLU A 359 15.97 13.65 9.88
C GLU A 359 17.47 13.36 10.07
N SER A 360 17.82 12.13 10.47
CA SER A 360 19.22 11.70 10.54
C SER A 360 19.94 11.85 9.20
N ALA A 361 19.31 11.41 8.10
CA ALA A 361 19.91 11.51 6.78
C ALA A 361 20.02 12.97 6.30
N ARG A 362 19.05 13.82 6.63
CA ARG A 362 19.11 15.27 6.36
C ARG A 362 20.28 15.94 7.09
N HIS A 363 20.48 15.64 8.37
CA HIS A 363 21.63 16.17 9.11
C HIS A 363 22.96 15.64 8.58
N LEU A 364 23.04 14.36 8.21
CA LEU A 364 24.23 13.80 7.56
C LEU A 364 24.52 14.52 6.24
N ASP A 365 23.50 14.74 5.40
CA ASP A 365 23.65 15.49 4.15
C ASP A 365 24.21 16.89 4.41
N GLU A 366 23.57 17.67 5.28
CA GLU A 366 23.96 19.04 5.61
C GLU A 366 25.37 19.16 6.21
N LEU A 367 25.72 18.30 7.15
CA LEU A 367 26.99 18.37 7.89
C LEU A 367 28.17 17.78 7.11
N THR A 368 27.92 17.05 6.02
CA THR A 368 28.98 16.40 5.22
C THR A 368 29.08 16.93 3.78
N ARG A 369 28.43 18.07 3.46
CA ARG A 369 28.49 18.66 2.11
C ARG A 369 29.91 19.03 1.67
N ASP A 370 30.74 19.49 2.60
CA ASP A 370 32.11 19.92 2.33
C ASP A 370 33.14 18.77 2.45
N ALA A 371 32.70 17.56 2.82
CA ALA A 371 33.57 16.40 2.92
C ALA A 371 33.75 15.74 1.54
N ASP A 372 34.98 15.33 1.22
CA ASP A 372 35.31 14.60 -0.01
C ASP A 372 34.90 13.13 0.11
N LEU A 373 33.59 12.88 0.06
CA LEU A 373 33.01 11.56 0.25
C LEU A 373 33.10 10.72 -1.02
N SER A 374 33.83 9.61 -0.90
CA SER A 374 33.82 8.51 -1.88
C SER A 374 32.55 7.67 -1.81
N ALA A 375 31.82 7.69 -0.70
CA ALA A 375 30.53 7.01 -0.53
C ALA A 375 29.62 7.74 0.47
N PHE A 376 28.34 7.86 0.13
CA PHE A 376 27.29 8.31 1.03
C PHE A 376 26.09 7.38 0.81
N VAL A 377 25.96 6.37 1.66
CA VAL A 377 25.06 5.22 1.43
C VAL A 377 23.88 5.29 2.37
N LEU A 378 22.68 5.34 1.82
CA LEU A 378 21.42 5.33 2.56
C LEU A 378 20.80 3.93 2.50
N PHE A 379 20.45 3.37 3.65
CA PHE A 379 19.79 2.06 3.72
C PHE A 379 18.27 2.28 3.70
N SER A 380 17.75 2.30 2.47
CA SER A 380 16.33 2.26 2.15
C SER A 380 15.79 0.82 2.22
N SER A 381 14.58 0.58 1.75
CA SER A 381 13.96 -0.75 1.78
C SER A 381 13.09 -1.01 0.55
N PHE A 382 13.04 -2.27 0.13
CA PHE A 382 12.11 -2.78 -0.87
C PHE A 382 10.64 -2.47 -0.51
N ALA A 383 10.29 -2.41 0.78
CA ALA A 383 8.97 -1.97 1.24
C ALA A 383 8.61 -0.54 0.77
N GLY A 384 9.62 0.34 0.69
CA GLY A 384 9.44 1.67 0.11
C GLY A 384 9.12 1.64 -1.38
N LEU A 385 9.45 0.55 -2.10
CA LEU A 385 9.22 0.37 -3.53
C LEU A 385 7.89 -0.32 -3.84
N SER A 386 7.55 -1.39 -3.11
CA SER A 386 6.38 -2.23 -3.35
C SER A 386 5.15 -1.83 -2.53
N GLY A 387 5.37 -1.20 -1.37
CA GLY A 387 4.37 -1.19 -0.30
C GLY A 387 4.34 -2.54 0.43
N GLY A 388 3.95 -2.50 1.71
CA GLY A 388 3.69 -3.65 2.56
C GLY A 388 2.60 -3.28 3.54
N ALA A 389 1.68 -4.20 3.81
CA ALA A 389 0.64 -3.96 4.82
C ALA A 389 1.30 -3.59 6.15
N GLY A 390 0.75 -2.61 6.85
CA GLY A 390 1.28 -2.10 8.11
C GLY A 390 2.55 -1.26 8.01
N GLN A 391 3.09 -1.02 6.81
CA GLN A 391 4.39 -0.37 6.65
C GLN A 391 4.28 1.08 6.14
N GLY A 392 3.15 1.76 6.38
CA GLY A 392 2.89 3.11 5.87
C GLY A 392 3.98 4.12 6.21
N SER A 393 4.37 4.19 7.49
CA SER A 393 5.44 5.08 7.98
C SER A 393 6.81 4.71 7.43
N TYR A 394 7.12 3.42 7.40
CA TYR A 394 8.39 2.89 6.93
C TYR A 394 8.57 3.08 5.42
N ALA A 395 7.56 2.79 4.61
CA ALA A 395 7.59 2.99 3.16
C ALA A 395 7.76 4.47 2.80
N ALA A 396 7.04 5.37 3.48
CA ALA A 396 7.17 6.81 3.30
C ALA A 396 8.57 7.33 3.65
N ALA A 397 9.14 6.89 4.78
CA ALA A 397 10.49 7.29 5.20
C ALA A 397 11.57 6.80 4.23
N ASN A 398 11.47 5.57 3.74
CA ASN A 398 12.45 5.01 2.78
C ASN A 398 12.37 5.70 1.41
N ALA A 399 11.17 6.08 0.94
CA ALA A 399 11.01 6.88 -0.27
C ALA A 399 11.70 8.26 -0.17
N CYS A 400 11.72 8.87 1.04
CA CYS A 400 12.49 10.10 1.28
C CYS A 400 14.00 9.89 1.13
N LEU A 401 14.53 8.73 1.56
CA LEU A 401 15.96 8.41 1.41
C LEU A 401 16.35 8.24 -0.06
N ASP A 402 15.48 7.63 -0.86
CA ASP A 402 15.67 7.50 -2.30
C ASP A 402 15.74 8.89 -2.96
N ALA A 403 14.80 9.78 -2.62
CA ALA A 403 14.79 11.17 -3.07
C ALA A 403 16.02 11.97 -2.60
N LEU A 404 16.53 11.73 -1.38
CA LEU A 404 17.76 12.35 -0.88
C LEU A 404 18.97 11.97 -1.71
N ALA A 405 19.09 10.70 -2.11
CA ALA A 405 20.18 10.28 -2.97
C ALA A 405 20.10 10.93 -4.36
N GLU A 406 18.90 11.02 -4.94
CA GLU A 406 18.65 11.72 -6.21
C GLU A 406 19.00 13.21 -6.10
N HIS A 407 18.60 13.86 -5.02
CA HIS A 407 18.88 15.27 -4.76
C HIS A 407 20.37 15.56 -4.61
N ARG A 408 21.11 14.78 -3.82
CA ARG A 408 22.56 14.92 -3.69
C ARG A 408 23.27 14.76 -5.03
N ARG A 409 22.88 13.75 -5.84
CA ARG A 409 23.47 13.54 -7.17
C ARG A 409 23.19 14.70 -8.12
N ALA A 410 21.98 15.27 -8.10
CA ALA A 410 21.65 16.45 -8.90
C ALA A 410 22.52 17.69 -8.55
N GLN A 411 23.05 17.74 -7.32
CA GLN A 411 23.99 18.77 -6.86
C GLN A 411 25.47 18.40 -7.10
N GLY A 412 25.76 17.27 -7.77
CA GLY A 412 27.11 16.79 -8.00
C GLY A 412 27.77 16.12 -6.79
N LEU A 413 27.02 15.87 -5.71
CA LEU A 413 27.51 15.20 -4.51
C LEU A 413 27.33 13.68 -4.60
N THR A 414 28.23 12.92 -3.99
CA THR A 414 28.11 11.46 -3.90
C THR A 414 26.89 11.09 -3.05
N ALA A 415 26.08 10.14 -3.55
CA ALA A 415 25.02 9.45 -2.81
C ALA A 415 24.57 8.15 -3.49
N THR A 416 24.22 7.14 -2.70
CA THR A 416 23.60 5.89 -3.16
C THR A 416 22.55 5.46 -2.13
N SER A 417 21.27 5.47 -2.51
CA SER A 417 20.21 4.82 -1.73
C SER A 417 20.03 3.38 -2.22
N VAL A 418 20.02 2.44 -1.29
CA VAL A 418 19.80 1.02 -1.60
C VAL A 418 18.51 0.55 -0.95
N ALA A 419 17.52 0.21 -1.75
CA ALA A 419 16.28 -0.41 -1.34
C ALA A 419 16.50 -1.92 -1.12
N TRP A 420 16.74 -2.31 0.13
CA TRP A 420 17.06 -3.68 0.51
C TRP A 420 15.82 -4.57 0.65
N GLY A 421 15.90 -5.80 0.17
CA GLY A 421 15.08 -6.92 0.66
C GLY A 421 15.46 -7.34 2.08
N ALA A 422 14.83 -8.40 2.61
CA ALA A 422 15.13 -8.90 3.94
C ALA A 422 16.58 -9.39 4.07
N TRP A 423 17.17 -9.29 5.27
CA TRP A 423 18.52 -9.78 5.57
C TRP A 423 18.45 -10.95 6.54
N ALA A 424 19.29 -11.96 6.35
CA ALA A 424 19.48 -13.03 7.32
C ALA A 424 20.43 -12.59 8.45
N GLY A 425 20.35 -13.24 9.61
CA GLY A 425 21.35 -13.11 10.68
C GLY A 425 21.05 -12.10 11.78
N GLY A 426 19.80 -11.67 11.97
CA GLY A 426 19.38 -10.75 13.04
C GLY A 426 18.92 -9.38 12.50
N GLY A 427 18.22 -8.61 13.34
CA GLY A 427 17.76 -7.26 13.04
C GLY A 427 16.28 -7.17 12.67
N MET A 428 15.88 -6.02 12.13
CA MET A 428 14.47 -5.64 11.89
C MET A 428 13.61 -6.70 11.17
N ALA A 429 14.21 -7.55 10.33
CA ALA A 429 13.49 -8.62 9.64
C ALA A 429 13.42 -9.94 10.42
N THR A 430 14.31 -10.23 11.38
CA THR A 430 14.45 -11.58 11.95
C THR A 430 14.49 -11.62 13.47
N ASP A 431 14.11 -10.53 14.15
CA ASP A 431 14.15 -10.43 15.62
C ASP A 431 13.00 -11.21 16.33
N GLY A 432 12.14 -11.91 15.58
CA GLY A 432 11.24 -12.96 16.05
C GLY A 432 11.57 -14.34 15.48
N ALA A 433 11.61 -15.39 16.32
CA ALA A 433 11.92 -16.76 15.88
C ALA A 433 10.84 -17.39 14.99
N ALA A 434 9.59 -16.94 15.10
CA ALA A 434 8.49 -17.30 14.19
C ALA A 434 8.64 -16.56 12.85
N ASP A 435 9.00 -15.27 12.89
CA ASP A 435 9.16 -14.40 11.73
C ASP A 435 10.27 -14.87 10.79
N ALA A 436 11.40 -15.34 11.35
CA ALA A 436 12.56 -15.76 10.55
C ALA A 436 12.31 -17.00 9.66
N GLU A 437 11.47 -17.95 10.11
CA GLU A 437 11.11 -19.14 9.31
C GLU A 437 10.00 -18.80 8.30
N GLN A 438 9.05 -17.95 8.69
CA GLN A 438 8.01 -17.39 7.81
C GLN A 438 8.62 -16.60 6.63
N LEU A 439 9.62 -15.76 6.91
CA LEU A 439 10.32 -15.00 5.87
C LEU A 439 11.10 -15.89 4.89
N ARG A 440 11.64 -17.03 5.33
CA ARG A 440 12.37 -17.95 4.44
C ARG A 440 11.47 -18.65 3.42
N GLY A 441 10.20 -18.88 3.76
CA GLY A 441 9.20 -19.47 2.87
C GLY A 441 8.32 -18.45 2.15
N GLY A 442 8.55 -17.15 2.39
CA GLY A 442 7.78 -16.06 1.78
C GLY A 442 8.35 -15.61 0.43
N ALA A 443 7.59 -14.76 -0.26
CA ALA A 443 7.94 -14.27 -1.59
C ALA A 443 9.19 -13.38 -1.65
N VAL A 444 9.69 -12.90 -0.50
CA VAL A 444 10.91 -12.08 -0.38
C VAL A 444 11.82 -12.71 0.70
N PRO A 445 12.55 -13.78 0.37
CA PRO A 445 13.39 -14.47 1.34
C PRO A 445 14.57 -13.61 1.84
N PRO A 446 15.08 -13.88 3.05
CA PRO A 446 16.19 -13.12 3.61
C PRO A 446 17.51 -13.44 2.90
N MET A 447 18.21 -12.39 2.46
CA MET A 447 19.49 -12.48 1.78
C MET A 447 20.65 -12.78 2.75
N GLU A 448 21.63 -13.54 2.25
CA GLU A 448 22.89 -13.76 2.95
C GLU A 448 23.71 -12.45 3.00
N PRO A 449 24.10 -11.95 4.18
CA PRO A 449 24.76 -10.64 4.31
C PRO A 449 25.99 -10.45 3.42
N ARG A 450 26.81 -11.49 3.21
CA ARG A 450 27.99 -11.40 2.35
C ARG A 450 27.62 -11.18 0.88
N LEU A 451 26.54 -11.81 0.39
CA LEU A 451 26.03 -11.57 -0.97
C LEU A 451 25.44 -10.15 -1.09
N ALA A 452 24.64 -9.72 -0.10
CA ALA A 452 24.08 -8.37 -0.06
C ALA A 452 25.18 -7.30 -0.12
N LEU A 453 26.25 -7.45 0.67
CA LEU A 453 27.38 -6.52 0.69
C LEU A 453 28.25 -6.59 -0.57
N ALA A 454 28.36 -7.75 -1.22
CA ALA A 454 29.00 -7.86 -2.52
C ALA A 454 28.21 -7.11 -3.61
N ALA A 455 26.88 -7.16 -3.57
CA ALA A 455 26.02 -6.39 -4.46
C ALA A 455 26.12 -4.88 -4.19
N LEU A 456 26.20 -4.47 -2.91
CA LEU A 456 26.49 -3.07 -2.55
C LEU A 456 27.81 -2.60 -3.14
N ARG A 457 28.89 -3.40 -3.02
CA ARG A 457 30.20 -3.03 -3.58
C ARG A 457 30.12 -2.80 -5.09
N GLN A 458 29.33 -3.58 -5.82
CA GLN A 458 29.08 -3.34 -7.25
C GLN A 458 28.30 -2.06 -7.50
N ALA A 459 27.30 -1.74 -6.65
CA ALA A 459 26.53 -0.51 -6.75
C ALA A 459 27.36 0.75 -6.46
N LEU A 460 28.43 0.64 -5.67
CA LEU A 460 29.36 1.74 -5.36
C LEU A 460 30.46 1.95 -6.43
N GLY A 461 30.57 1.06 -7.43
CA GLY A 461 31.63 1.12 -8.43
C GLY A 461 31.66 2.43 -9.25
N HIS A 462 32.87 2.91 -9.57
CA HIS A 462 33.14 4.22 -10.17
C HIS A 462 32.50 4.47 -11.55
N GLU A 463 32.04 3.43 -12.24
CA GLU A 463 31.44 3.53 -13.58
C GLU A 463 29.93 3.82 -13.57
N ARG A 464 29.30 3.99 -12.39
CA ARG A 464 27.84 4.24 -12.28
C ARG A 464 27.45 5.59 -11.63
N PRO A 465 28.04 6.74 -12.02
CA PRO A 465 27.67 8.04 -11.45
C PRO A 465 26.21 8.46 -11.73
N GLU A 466 25.51 7.81 -12.67
CA GLU A 466 24.15 8.18 -13.11
C GLU A 466 23.01 7.51 -12.32
N ARG A 467 23.29 6.61 -11.39
CA ARG A 467 22.26 5.83 -10.67
C ARG A 467 22.30 6.06 -9.16
N PRO A 468 21.61 7.10 -8.64
CA PRO A 468 21.51 7.38 -7.20
C PRO A 468 20.79 6.28 -6.41
N THR A 469 19.95 5.47 -7.06
CA THR A 469 19.10 4.47 -6.41
C THR A 469 19.35 3.08 -6.99
N ALA A 470 19.38 2.08 -6.11
CA ALA A 470 19.49 0.67 -6.47
C ALA A 470 18.52 -0.16 -5.62
N VAL A 471 18.01 -1.26 -6.18
CA VAL A 471 17.19 -2.22 -5.45
C VAL A 471 17.97 -3.52 -5.39
N ILE A 472 18.17 -4.04 -4.17
CA ILE A 472 18.87 -5.30 -3.94
C ILE A 472 17.97 -6.17 -3.06
N ALA A 473 17.34 -7.17 -3.66
CA ALA A 473 16.39 -8.05 -2.99
C ALA A 473 16.40 -9.44 -3.62
N ASP A 474 16.26 -10.47 -2.80
CA ASP A 474 15.91 -11.81 -3.29
C ASP A 474 14.38 -11.90 -3.34
N VAL A 475 13.83 -12.19 -4.51
CA VAL A 475 12.38 -12.19 -4.74
C VAL A 475 12.01 -13.42 -5.54
N ASP A 476 11.16 -14.26 -4.96
CA ASP A 476 10.48 -15.32 -5.69
C ASP A 476 9.31 -14.69 -6.46
N TRP A 477 9.57 -14.27 -7.70
CA TRP A 477 8.57 -13.62 -8.54
C TRP A 477 7.37 -14.52 -8.88
N GLU A 478 7.53 -15.84 -8.83
CA GLU A 478 6.40 -16.74 -9.04
C GLU A 478 5.46 -16.64 -7.84
N GLN A 479 5.98 -16.78 -6.62
CA GLN A 479 5.17 -16.62 -5.41
C GLN A 479 4.66 -15.18 -5.23
N TYR A 480 5.48 -14.18 -5.54
CA TYR A 480 5.16 -12.76 -5.38
C TYR A 480 4.03 -12.30 -6.32
N LEU A 481 4.03 -12.79 -7.57
CA LEU A 481 3.06 -12.39 -8.59
C LEU A 481 1.88 -13.37 -8.73
N SER A 482 1.91 -14.50 -8.02
CA SER A 482 0.80 -15.45 -8.00
C SER A 482 -0.37 -14.88 -7.21
N GLY A 483 -1.14 -14.00 -7.85
CA GLY A 483 -2.52 -13.73 -7.52
C GLY A 483 -3.41 -14.81 -8.13
N GLY A 484 -4.47 -15.22 -7.42
CA GLY A 484 -5.50 -16.08 -7.99
C GLY A 484 -6.21 -15.40 -9.18
N PRO A 485 -7.09 -16.12 -9.88
CA PRO A 485 -7.85 -15.57 -11.00
C PRO A 485 -8.63 -14.33 -10.57
N GLY A 486 -8.47 -13.21 -11.30
CA GLY A 486 -9.19 -11.95 -11.04
C GLY A 486 -8.37 -10.83 -10.37
N ILE A 487 -7.16 -11.12 -9.88
CA ILE A 487 -6.23 -10.07 -9.42
C ILE A 487 -5.46 -9.51 -10.61
N THR A 488 -5.53 -8.19 -10.81
CA THR A 488 -4.72 -7.50 -11.81
C THR A 488 -3.28 -7.41 -11.30
N PRO A 489 -2.27 -7.98 -11.98
CA PRO A 489 -0.87 -7.89 -11.54
C PRO A 489 -0.41 -6.43 -11.49
N ASP A 490 0.30 -6.05 -10.42
CA ASP A 490 0.81 -4.68 -10.27
C ASP A 490 1.67 -4.28 -11.49
N PRO A 491 1.28 -3.23 -12.24
CA PRO A 491 2.01 -2.76 -13.43
C PRO A 491 3.47 -2.42 -13.15
N LEU A 492 3.81 -2.12 -11.90
CA LEU A 492 5.17 -1.86 -11.44
C LEU A 492 6.13 -2.99 -11.85
N PHE A 493 5.68 -4.24 -11.80
CA PHE A 493 6.51 -5.42 -12.08
C PHE A 493 6.27 -6.01 -13.49
N ALA A 494 5.36 -5.42 -14.26
CA ALA A 494 4.90 -5.96 -15.55
C ALA A 494 6.01 -6.10 -16.62
N ASP A 495 7.12 -5.39 -16.49
CA ASP A 495 8.24 -5.45 -17.43
C ASP A 495 9.36 -6.40 -17.02
N LEU A 496 9.23 -7.11 -15.89
CA LEU A 496 10.13 -8.18 -15.51
C LEU A 496 9.98 -9.41 -16.43
N PRO A 497 11.07 -10.10 -16.78
CA PRO A 497 11.03 -11.34 -17.55
C PRO A 497 10.12 -12.41 -16.92
N GLU A 498 10.15 -12.53 -15.59
CA GLU A 498 9.38 -13.49 -14.80
C GLU A 498 7.88 -13.19 -14.87
N ALA A 499 7.50 -11.92 -14.74
CA ALA A 499 6.12 -11.47 -14.87
C ALA A 499 5.56 -11.71 -16.28
N ARG A 500 6.38 -11.46 -17.32
CA ARG A 500 6.02 -11.76 -18.71
C ARG A 500 5.84 -13.25 -18.94
N ALA A 501 6.76 -14.08 -18.45
CA ALA A 501 6.67 -15.52 -18.56
C ALA A 501 5.44 -16.09 -17.83
N LEU A 502 5.09 -15.54 -16.66
CA LEU A 502 3.87 -15.93 -15.96
C LEU A 502 2.62 -15.59 -16.79
N ARG A 503 2.49 -14.36 -17.29
CA ARG A 503 1.36 -13.97 -18.16
C ARG A 503 1.25 -14.81 -19.42
N ASP A 504 2.37 -15.09 -20.07
CA ASP A 504 2.40 -15.94 -21.28
C ASP A 504 1.99 -17.38 -20.98
N ARG A 505 2.30 -17.90 -19.79
CA ARG A 505 1.83 -19.23 -19.34
C ARG A 505 0.33 -19.22 -19.11
N THR A 506 -0.20 -18.21 -18.41
CA THR A 506 -1.64 -18.05 -18.15
C THR A 506 -2.42 -17.90 -19.47
N ALA A 507 -1.97 -17.02 -20.37
CA ALA A 507 -2.63 -16.81 -21.67
C ALA A 507 -2.59 -18.05 -22.58
N ARG A 508 -1.56 -18.90 -22.47
CA ARG A 508 -1.50 -20.20 -23.19
C ARG A 508 -2.38 -21.26 -22.54
N ALA A 509 -2.59 -21.21 -21.24
CA ALA A 509 -3.54 -22.07 -20.54
C ALA A 509 -5.00 -21.70 -20.91
N ASP A 510 -5.29 -20.42 -21.09
CA ASP A 510 -6.62 -19.94 -21.55
C ASP A 510 -6.89 -20.18 -23.05
N GLY A 511 -5.85 -20.49 -23.84
CA GLY A 511 -5.94 -20.68 -25.30
C GLY A 511 -6.25 -22.11 -25.77
N GLY A 512 -6.52 -23.04 -24.85
CA GLY A 512 -6.90 -24.42 -25.15
C GLY A 512 -7.89 -24.92 -24.10
N ASP A 513 -9.11 -25.23 -24.55
CA ASP A 513 -10.35 -25.47 -23.78
C ASP A 513 -11.02 -24.22 -23.19
N GLU A 514 -12.30 -24.06 -23.52
CA GLU A 514 -13.22 -23.13 -22.86
C GLU A 514 -13.24 -23.43 -21.35
N ALA A 515 -13.08 -22.37 -20.54
CA ALA A 515 -13.17 -22.29 -19.08
C ALA A 515 -11.91 -22.64 -18.27
N ALA A 516 -11.03 -21.64 -18.11
CA ALA A 516 -10.07 -21.58 -16.99
C ALA A 516 -10.33 -20.35 -16.10
N GLY A 517 -11.57 -20.26 -15.63
CA GLY A 517 -11.97 -19.71 -14.35
C GLY A 517 -13.41 -20.16 -14.13
N PRO A 518 -13.75 -21.00 -13.11
CA PRO A 518 -13.28 -20.93 -11.71
C PRO A 518 -13.03 -22.32 -11.06
N ASP A 519 -11.78 -22.67 -10.69
CA ASP A 519 -11.54 -24.00 -10.06
C ASP A 519 -12.14 -24.11 -8.64
N LEU A 520 -12.28 -23.00 -7.90
CA LEU A 520 -12.85 -23.06 -6.55
C LEU A 520 -14.37 -23.31 -6.57
N ALA A 521 -15.14 -22.51 -7.31
CA ALA A 521 -16.60 -22.67 -7.38
C ALA A 521 -17.00 -24.00 -8.05
N HIS A 522 -16.27 -24.46 -9.07
CA HIS A 522 -16.52 -25.75 -9.71
C HIS A 522 -16.15 -26.93 -8.80
N ARG A 523 -15.05 -26.85 -8.04
CA ARG A 523 -14.71 -27.85 -7.02
C ARG A 523 -15.70 -27.84 -5.87
N LEU A 524 -16.11 -26.68 -5.37
CA LEU A 524 -17.13 -26.56 -4.32
C LEU A 524 -18.49 -27.11 -4.80
N ALA A 525 -18.86 -26.92 -6.07
CA ALA A 525 -20.08 -27.48 -6.67
C ALA A 525 -20.04 -29.02 -6.79
N ALA A 526 -18.85 -29.61 -6.98
CA ALA A 526 -18.65 -31.05 -7.04
C ALA A 526 -18.58 -31.74 -5.66
N LEU A 527 -18.41 -30.97 -4.57
CA LEU A 527 -18.34 -31.48 -3.20
C LEU A 527 -19.72 -31.50 -2.53
N SER A 528 -19.99 -32.52 -1.72
CA SER A 528 -21.19 -32.54 -0.85
C SER A 528 -21.11 -31.45 0.24
N GLY A 529 -22.24 -31.05 0.82
CA GLY A 529 -22.28 -30.00 1.85
C GLY A 529 -21.22 -30.16 2.97
N PRO A 530 -21.10 -31.34 3.60
CA PRO A 530 -20.07 -31.59 4.62
C PRO A 530 -18.62 -31.57 4.11
N GLU A 531 -18.40 -31.92 2.83
CA GLU A 531 -17.07 -31.88 2.22
C GLU A 531 -16.68 -30.46 1.82
N ARG A 532 -17.65 -29.65 1.40
CA ARG A 532 -17.49 -28.22 1.11
C ARG A 532 -17.11 -27.44 2.37
N ASP A 533 -17.76 -27.74 3.48
CA ASP A 533 -17.50 -27.09 4.77
C ASP A 533 -16.09 -27.40 5.27
N ARG A 534 -15.68 -28.67 5.19
CA ARG A 534 -14.32 -29.09 5.54
C ARG A 534 -13.28 -28.44 4.64
N PHE A 535 -13.53 -28.38 3.35
CA PHE A 535 -12.61 -27.77 2.40
C PHE A 535 -12.40 -26.27 2.65
N LEU A 536 -13.47 -25.51 2.90
CA LEU A 536 -13.38 -24.08 3.20
C LEU A 536 -12.73 -23.82 4.56
N GLU A 537 -12.99 -24.68 5.56
CA GLU A 537 -12.32 -24.61 6.86
C GLU A 537 -10.82 -24.90 6.72
N ASP A 538 -10.43 -25.91 5.95
CA ASP A 538 -9.03 -26.23 5.67
C ASP A 538 -8.33 -25.12 4.88
N LEU A 539 -9.03 -24.47 3.94
CA LEU A 539 -8.54 -23.30 3.22
C LEU A 539 -8.23 -22.15 4.20
N VAL A 540 -9.18 -21.78 5.04
CA VAL A 540 -9.00 -20.72 6.04
C VAL A 540 -7.88 -21.06 7.02
N ARG A 541 -7.83 -22.30 7.52
CA ARG A 541 -6.78 -22.76 8.45
C ARG A 541 -5.41 -22.79 7.80
N THR A 542 -5.31 -23.12 6.51
CA THR A 542 -4.05 -23.13 5.76
C THR A 542 -3.50 -21.72 5.61
N HIS A 543 -4.34 -20.77 5.18
CA HIS A 543 -3.92 -19.38 5.06
C HIS A 543 -3.64 -18.75 6.43
N ALA A 544 -4.44 -19.07 7.44
CA ALA A 544 -4.20 -18.60 8.81
C ALA A 544 -2.89 -19.15 9.39
N ALA A 545 -2.57 -20.42 9.15
CA ALA A 545 -1.31 -21.02 9.55
C ALA A 545 -0.13 -20.37 8.84
N ALA A 546 -0.25 -20.09 7.53
CA ALA A 546 0.78 -19.42 6.75
C ALA A 546 1.05 -18.00 7.27
N VAL A 547 0.01 -17.23 7.60
CA VAL A 547 0.12 -15.87 8.15
C VAL A 547 0.73 -15.87 9.56
N LEU A 548 0.38 -16.85 10.40
CA LEU A 548 0.91 -16.98 11.77
C LEU A 548 2.26 -17.70 11.84
N GLY A 549 2.86 -18.10 10.71
CA GLY A 549 4.13 -18.82 10.68
C GLY A 549 4.06 -20.24 11.28
N TYR A 550 2.87 -20.84 11.31
CA TYR A 550 2.71 -22.22 11.77
C TYR A 550 3.10 -23.21 10.66
N PRO A 551 3.72 -24.35 10.99
CA PRO A 551 4.19 -25.34 10.01
C PRO A 551 3.05 -26.05 9.26
N GLY A 552 1.79 -25.82 9.62
CA GLY A 552 0.63 -26.34 8.93
C GLY A 552 -0.69 -25.97 9.60
N PRO A 553 -1.83 -26.22 8.92
CA PRO A 553 -3.18 -25.86 9.39
C PRO A 553 -3.55 -26.52 10.72
N GLU A 554 -2.87 -27.59 11.13
CA GLU A 554 -3.21 -28.40 12.31
C GLU A 554 -2.93 -27.72 13.64
N ARG A 555 -2.17 -26.62 13.59
CA ARG A 555 -1.91 -25.74 14.72
C ARG A 555 -2.98 -24.66 14.88
N VAL A 556 -3.86 -24.49 13.90
CA VAL A 556 -4.97 -23.55 13.90
C VAL A 556 -6.24 -24.31 14.29
N GLU A 557 -6.71 -24.10 15.52
CA GLU A 557 -7.94 -24.72 16.01
C GLU A 557 -9.18 -24.04 15.40
N PRO A 558 -10.14 -24.78 14.80
CA PRO A 558 -11.26 -24.19 14.06
C PRO A 558 -12.17 -23.27 14.87
N GLY A 559 -12.38 -23.59 16.16
CA GLY A 559 -13.25 -22.84 17.06
C GLY A 559 -12.54 -21.80 17.91
N ARG A 560 -11.20 -21.70 17.81
CA ARG A 560 -10.43 -20.76 18.63
C ARG A 560 -10.42 -19.38 17.98
N ALA A 561 -10.58 -18.35 18.80
CA ALA A 561 -10.60 -17.00 18.30
C ALA A 561 -9.25 -16.63 17.67
N PHE A 562 -9.26 -15.95 16.53
CA PHE A 562 -8.05 -15.51 15.84
C PHE A 562 -7.13 -14.70 16.75
N ARG A 563 -7.69 -13.83 17.61
CA ARG A 563 -6.92 -13.06 18.61
C ARG A 563 -6.14 -13.95 19.59
N GLU A 564 -6.71 -15.08 20.00
CA GLU A 564 -6.03 -16.02 20.89
C GLU A 564 -4.97 -16.88 20.20
N LEU A 565 -5.09 -17.00 18.87
CA LEU A 565 -4.10 -17.66 18.01
C LEU A 565 -2.92 -16.72 17.66
N GLY A 566 -3.01 -15.43 18.01
CA GLY A 566 -1.97 -14.44 17.78
C GLY A 566 -2.25 -13.48 16.63
N PHE A 567 -3.47 -13.44 16.09
CA PHE A 567 -3.83 -12.42 15.11
C PHE A 567 -3.93 -11.04 15.75
N ASP A 568 -3.28 -10.08 15.11
CA ASP A 568 -3.37 -8.65 15.32
C ASP A 568 -4.01 -7.97 14.09
N SER A 569 -3.99 -6.64 14.05
CA SER A 569 -4.57 -5.87 12.93
C SER A 569 -3.82 -6.05 11.61
N LEU A 570 -2.51 -6.35 11.66
CA LEU A 570 -1.67 -6.52 10.47
C LEU A 570 -1.89 -7.89 9.84
N THR A 571 -1.73 -8.95 10.64
CA THR A 571 -1.96 -10.33 10.21
C THR A 571 -3.41 -10.55 9.74
N ALA A 572 -4.39 -9.82 10.30
CA ALA A 572 -5.76 -9.84 9.81
C ALA A 572 -5.89 -9.33 8.37
N VAL A 573 -5.18 -8.27 8.01
CA VAL A 573 -5.14 -7.73 6.64
C VAL A 573 -4.44 -8.71 5.68
N GLU A 574 -3.34 -9.32 6.11
CA GLU A 574 -2.62 -10.33 5.33
C GLU A 574 -3.48 -11.56 5.05
N LEU A 575 -4.17 -12.09 6.06
CA LEU A 575 -5.10 -13.21 5.89
C LEU A 575 -6.26 -12.85 4.96
N ARG A 576 -6.84 -11.66 5.10
CA ARG A 576 -7.88 -11.15 4.20
C ARG A 576 -7.40 -11.07 2.76
N ASN A 577 -6.20 -10.55 2.53
CA ASN A 577 -5.61 -10.46 1.19
C ASN A 577 -5.33 -11.86 0.61
N ALA A 578 -4.80 -12.78 1.42
CA ALA A 578 -4.56 -14.17 1.01
C ALA A 578 -5.87 -14.92 0.69
N LEU A 579 -6.92 -14.73 1.49
CA LEU A 579 -8.23 -15.35 1.24
C LEU A 579 -8.96 -14.72 0.05
N GLY A 580 -8.91 -13.39 -0.11
CA GLY A 580 -9.44 -12.72 -1.29
C GLY A 580 -8.74 -13.22 -2.56
N THR A 581 -7.43 -13.44 -2.48
CA THR A 581 -6.63 -14.06 -3.53
C THR A 581 -7.06 -15.49 -3.85
N ALA A 582 -7.28 -16.33 -2.83
CA ALA A 582 -7.64 -17.73 -3.02
C ALA A 582 -9.10 -17.92 -3.48
N THR A 583 -10.00 -17.02 -3.11
CA THR A 583 -11.45 -17.14 -3.33
C THR A 583 -11.98 -16.28 -4.47
N GLY A 584 -11.25 -15.23 -4.87
CA GLY A 584 -11.72 -14.21 -5.81
C GLY A 584 -12.74 -13.24 -5.22
N LEU A 585 -13.01 -13.32 -3.91
CA LEU A 585 -14.03 -12.50 -3.24
C LEU A 585 -13.47 -11.14 -2.78
N PRO A 586 -14.27 -10.06 -2.85
CA PRO A 586 -13.94 -8.75 -2.30
C PRO A 586 -14.18 -8.70 -0.78
N LEU A 587 -13.27 -9.28 -0.01
CA LEU A 587 -13.42 -9.41 1.45
C LEU A 587 -13.15 -8.08 2.21
N PRO A 588 -13.98 -7.71 3.22
CA PRO A 588 -13.82 -6.47 3.99
C PRO A 588 -12.60 -6.49 4.92
N THR A 589 -12.08 -5.32 5.30
CA THR A 589 -10.93 -5.19 6.22
C THR A 589 -11.23 -5.67 7.64
N THR A 590 -12.50 -5.68 8.03
CA THR A 590 -13.01 -6.14 9.33
C THR A 590 -13.26 -7.65 9.41
N LEU A 591 -12.99 -8.40 8.32
CA LEU A 591 -13.33 -9.82 8.16
C LEU A 591 -13.01 -10.70 9.37
N VAL A 592 -11.81 -10.58 9.94
CA VAL A 592 -11.34 -11.39 11.08
C VAL A 592 -12.00 -10.98 12.40
N PHE A 593 -12.56 -9.78 12.48
CA PHE A 593 -13.31 -9.30 13.64
C PHE A 593 -14.79 -9.66 13.54
N ASP A 594 -15.37 -9.58 12.35
CA ASP A 594 -16.76 -9.96 12.07
C ASP A 594 -16.95 -11.48 12.14
N HIS A 595 -15.91 -12.22 11.77
CA HIS A 595 -15.86 -13.68 11.80
C HIS A 595 -14.66 -14.16 12.64
N PRO A 596 -14.78 -14.16 13.98
CA PRO A 596 -13.64 -14.23 14.88
C PRO A 596 -12.96 -15.59 14.98
N THR A 597 -13.47 -16.64 14.33
CA THR A 597 -12.89 -17.99 14.33
C THR A 597 -12.73 -18.52 12.91
N PRO A 598 -11.76 -19.41 12.64
CA PRO A 598 -11.62 -20.05 11.33
C PRO A 598 -12.90 -20.70 10.81
N ALA A 599 -13.67 -21.35 11.69
CA ALA A 599 -14.96 -21.96 11.33
C ALA A 599 -16.02 -20.91 10.95
N ALA A 600 -16.12 -19.80 11.71
CA ALA A 600 -17.05 -18.72 11.39
C ALA A 600 -16.70 -18.06 10.04
N LEU A 601 -15.41 -17.87 9.78
CA LEU A 601 -14.92 -17.29 8.53
C LEU A 601 -15.16 -18.22 7.34
N ALA A 602 -14.93 -19.52 7.50
CA ALA A 602 -15.28 -20.51 6.47
C ALA A 602 -16.80 -20.51 6.16
N GLY A 603 -17.64 -20.33 7.18
CA GLY A 603 -19.08 -20.18 7.03
C GLY A 603 -19.46 -18.92 6.23
N HIS A 604 -18.78 -17.80 6.46
CA HIS A 604 -18.99 -16.57 5.67
C HIS A 604 -18.57 -16.76 4.21
N LEU A 605 -17.37 -17.31 3.94
CA LEU A 605 -16.93 -17.60 2.58
C LEU A 605 -17.89 -18.54 1.84
N LYS A 606 -18.47 -19.52 2.55
CA LYS A 606 -19.50 -20.40 1.99
C LYS A 606 -20.73 -19.62 1.55
N ALA A 607 -21.18 -18.66 2.34
CA ALA A 607 -22.35 -17.85 2.01
C ALA A 607 -22.10 -17.01 0.74
N GLU A 608 -20.98 -16.30 0.68
CA GLU A 608 -20.56 -15.45 -0.45
C GLU A 608 -20.32 -16.26 -1.75
N LEU A 609 -19.72 -17.45 -1.65
CA LEU A 609 -19.49 -18.31 -2.81
C LEU A 609 -20.74 -19.07 -3.27
N SER A 610 -21.78 -19.15 -2.45
CA SER A 610 -23.05 -19.79 -2.82
C SER A 610 -24.02 -18.82 -3.49
N THR A 611 -23.79 -17.51 -3.38
CA THR A 611 -24.65 -16.47 -3.97
C THR A 611 -24.40 -16.19 -5.45
N ASP A 612 -23.26 -16.62 -6.01
CA ASP A 612 -22.95 -16.47 -7.45
C ASP A 612 -23.58 -17.56 -8.35
N GLY A 613 -24.35 -18.49 -7.78
CA GLY A 613 -25.13 -19.51 -8.50
C GLY A 613 -26.64 -19.28 -8.39
N ASN A 614 -27.17 -18.32 -9.14
CA ASN A 614 -28.59 -17.92 -9.33
C ASN A 614 -29.72 -18.70 -8.58
N ALA A 615 -30.47 -17.96 -7.73
CA ALA A 615 -31.86 -18.15 -7.21
C ALA A 615 -32.11 -19.15 -6.03
N PRO A 616 -33.36 -19.30 -5.54
CA PRO A 616 -34.15 -18.58 -4.52
C PRO A 616 -33.79 -18.85 -3.03
N GLY A 617 -32.70 -19.59 -2.75
CA GLY A 617 -32.38 -20.09 -1.41
C GLY A 617 -32.04 -19.01 -0.36
N ALA A 618 -31.41 -17.91 -0.79
CA ALA A 618 -30.99 -16.83 0.11
C ALA A 618 -32.16 -16.05 0.75
N LEU A 619 -33.30 -15.97 0.06
CA LEU A 619 -34.51 -15.35 0.59
C LEU A 619 -35.23 -16.28 1.58
N LEU A 620 -35.18 -17.59 1.34
CA LEU A 620 -35.75 -18.57 2.26
C LEU A 620 -34.93 -18.65 3.57
N SER A 621 -33.60 -18.59 3.51
CA SER A 621 -32.77 -18.56 4.72
C SER A 621 -32.94 -17.28 5.55
N GLN A 622 -33.25 -16.15 4.91
CA GLN A 622 -33.62 -14.92 5.61
C GLN A 622 -34.99 -15.03 6.31
N LEU A 623 -35.95 -15.75 5.72
CA LEU A 623 -37.23 -16.06 6.36
C LEU A 623 -37.06 -17.03 7.54
N ASP A 624 -36.21 -18.05 7.41
CA ASP A 624 -35.88 -18.98 8.51
C ASP A 624 -35.21 -18.23 9.69
N THR A 625 -34.35 -17.25 9.40
CA THR A 625 -33.71 -16.40 10.41
C THR A 625 -34.72 -15.49 11.12
N LEU A 626 -35.70 -14.96 10.39
CA LEU A 626 -36.79 -14.17 10.96
C LEU A 626 -37.69 -15.03 11.86
N GLU A 627 -38.01 -16.25 11.43
CA GLU A 627 -38.80 -17.21 12.22
C GLU A 627 -38.10 -17.59 13.53
N ALA A 628 -36.80 -17.90 13.47
CA ALA A 628 -35.99 -18.18 14.66
C ALA A 628 -35.92 -16.97 15.61
N GLY A 629 -35.74 -15.76 15.07
CA GLY A 629 -35.70 -14.53 15.86
C GLY A 629 -37.03 -14.19 16.55
N LEU A 630 -38.17 -14.49 15.92
CA LEU A 630 -39.50 -14.34 16.52
C LEU A 630 -39.74 -15.34 17.66
N ALA A 631 -39.24 -16.57 17.52
CA ALA A 631 -39.35 -17.62 18.54
C ALA A 631 -38.50 -17.32 19.79
N GLU A 632 -37.31 -16.72 19.63
CA GLU A 632 -36.41 -16.39 20.75
C GLU A 632 -36.81 -15.11 21.50
N ARG A 633 -37.29 -14.06 20.81
CA ARG A 633 -37.52 -12.74 21.42
C ARG A 633 -38.92 -12.55 22.01
N ALA A 634 -39.89 -13.40 21.67
CA ALA A 634 -41.29 -13.29 22.08
C ALA A 634 -41.82 -11.83 22.08
N PRO A 635 -41.87 -11.18 20.90
CA PRO A 635 -42.24 -9.77 20.79
C PRO A 635 -43.65 -9.47 21.32
N SER A 636 -43.88 -8.21 21.69
CA SER A 636 -45.18 -7.72 22.16
C SER A 636 -46.26 -7.77 21.06
N ASP A 637 -47.54 -7.74 21.45
CA ASP A 637 -48.67 -7.82 20.51
C ASP A 637 -48.64 -6.71 19.43
N ASP A 638 -48.17 -5.50 19.78
CA ASP A 638 -48.03 -4.37 18.83
C ASP A 638 -46.87 -4.57 17.83
N GLU A 639 -45.77 -5.17 18.28
CA GLU A 639 -44.64 -5.52 17.41
C GLU A 639 -45.01 -6.68 16.48
N LEU A 640 -45.74 -7.68 16.98
CA LEU A 640 -46.28 -8.79 16.18
C LEU A 640 -47.27 -8.28 15.12
N ALA A 641 -48.14 -7.32 15.45
CA ALA A 641 -49.04 -6.71 14.49
C ALA A 641 -48.28 -5.98 13.35
N THR A 642 -47.21 -5.26 13.70
CA THR A 642 -46.37 -4.53 12.73
C THR A 642 -45.60 -5.50 11.82
N ILE A 643 -45.06 -6.58 12.39
CA ILE A 643 -44.33 -7.61 11.64
C ILE A 643 -45.29 -8.40 10.72
N ALA A 644 -46.48 -8.74 11.22
CA ALA A 644 -47.51 -9.42 10.43
C ALA A 644 -47.96 -8.59 9.21
N GLU A 645 -48.10 -7.27 9.37
CA GLU A 645 -48.47 -6.38 8.27
C GLU A 645 -47.37 -6.29 7.20
N ARG A 646 -46.10 -6.18 7.63
CA ARG A 646 -44.94 -6.21 6.72
C ARG A 646 -44.84 -7.53 5.95
N LEU A 647 -45.11 -8.66 6.61
CA LEU A 647 -45.11 -9.98 5.99
C LEU A 647 -46.27 -10.17 5.01
N ARG A 648 -47.46 -9.61 5.27
CA ARG A 648 -48.57 -9.61 4.30
C ARG A 648 -48.23 -8.84 3.02
N ILE A 649 -47.60 -7.66 3.15
CA ILE A 649 -47.16 -6.86 1.99
C ILE A 649 -46.12 -7.64 1.16
N LEU A 650 -45.22 -8.36 1.82
CA LEU A 650 -44.24 -9.20 1.14
C LEU A 650 -44.88 -10.44 0.49
N LEU A 651 -45.87 -11.06 1.14
CA LEU A 651 -46.61 -12.19 0.60
C LEU A 651 -47.37 -11.78 -0.66
N ASP A 652 -48.05 -10.64 -0.64
CA ASP A 652 -48.83 -10.11 -1.76
C ASP A 652 -47.95 -9.89 -3.00
N ARG A 653 -46.74 -9.36 -2.80
CA ARG A 653 -45.72 -9.20 -3.86
C ARG A 653 -45.16 -10.52 -4.41
N CYS A 654 -45.23 -11.61 -3.65
CA CYS A 654 -44.66 -12.90 -4.02
C CYS A 654 -45.68 -13.86 -4.65
N THR A 655 -46.98 -13.54 -4.66
CA THR A 655 -48.01 -14.37 -5.29
C THR A 655 -48.14 -14.05 -6.79
N PRO A 656 -47.75 -14.94 -7.72
CA PRO A 656 -47.91 -14.67 -9.14
C PRO A 656 -49.38 -14.85 -9.51
N GLY A 657 -50.11 -13.75 -9.68
CA GLY A 657 -51.52 -13.78 -10.09
C GLY A 657 -52.43 -12.67 -9.57
N HIS A 658 -51.91 -11.63 -8.89
CA HIS A 658 -52.74 -10.49 -8.44
C HIS A 658 -52.53 -9.18 -9.19
N ASP A 659 -51.74 -9.18 -10.28
CA ASP A 659 -51.83 -8.14 -11.30
C ASP A 659 -52.68 -8.65 -12.47
N GLY A 660 -53.99 -8.35 -12.43
CA GLY A 660 -54.81 -8.34 -13.65
C GLY A 660 -56.01 -9.29 -13.74
N ARG A 661 -56.79 -9.48 -12.67
CA ARG A 661 -58.24 -9.72 -12.77
C ARG A 661 -59.00 -9.03 -11.62
N ASP A 662 -59.05 -7.71 -11.69
CA ASP A 662 -60.26 -6.93 -11.43
C ASP A 662 -60.42 -5.91 -12.56
N GLY A 663 -60.59 -6.48 -13.75
CA GLY A 663 -61.03 -5.80 -14.96
C GLY A 663 -62.48 -6.16 -15.26
N GLN A 664 -63.34 -6.27 -14.24
CA GLN A 664 -64.79 -6.29 -14.36
C GLN A 664 -65.45 -6.17 -12.97
N ASP A 665 -65.26 -5.02 -12.32
CA ASP A 665 -66.22 -4.42 -11.35
C ASP A 665 -65.85 -2.96 -10.97
N GLY A 666 -64.92 -2.32 -11.71
CA GLY A 666 -64.59 -0.90 -11.57
C GLY A 666 -65.36 0.02 -12.52
N ARG A 667 -66.61 -0.31 -12.87
CA ARG A 667 -67.47 0.53 -13.72
C ARG A 667 -68.72 1.09 -13.03
N GLU A 668 -68.94 0.82 -11.75
CA GLU A 668 -70.05 1.45 -11.01
C GLU A 668 -69.58 2.54 -10.02
N ASP A 669 -68.36 2.48 -9.47
CA ASP A 669 -67.90 3.47 -8.46
C ASP A 669 -67.40 4.81 -9.04
N ALA A 670 -67.19 4.91 -10.36
CA ALA A 670 -66.82 6.17 -11.01
C ALA A 670 -68.03 6.95 -11.57
N GLU A 671 -69.22 6.33 -11.63
CA GLU A 671 -70.48 7.03 -11.96
C GLU A 671 -71.17 7.58 -10.71
N VAL A 672 -71.01 6.96 -9.53
CA VAL A 672 -71.65 7.40 -8.28
C VAL A 672 -70.96 8.63 -7.66
N ALA A 673 -69.65 8.77 -7.80
CA ALA A 673 -68.93 9.94 -7.29
C ALA A 673 -69.22 11.22 -8.10
N GLY A 674 -69.61 11.09 -9.38
CA GLY A 674 -70.00 12.21 -10.24
C GLY A 674 -71.45 12.66 -10.07
N GLU A 675 -72.37 11.75 -9.72
CA GLU A 675 -73.78 12.10 -9.50
C GLU A 675 -74.03 12.73 -8.12
N LEU A 676 -73.22 12.41 -7.10
CA LEU A 676 -73.33 13.00 -5.75
C LEU A 676 -72.92 14.47 -5.65
N GLU A 677 -72.10 14.98 -6.58
CA GLU A 677 -71.77 16.41 -6.64
C GLU A 677 -72.86 17.25 -7.34
N SER A 678 -73.88 16.62 -7.92
CA SER A 678 -74.96 17.30 -8.68
C SER A 678 -76.38 17.03 -8.19
N ALA A 679 -76.55 16.17 -7.18
CA ALA A 679 -77.85 15.80 -6.63
C ALA A 679 -78.44 16.93 -5.77
N THR A 680 -79.74 17.17 -5.91
CA THR A 680 -80.47 18.12 -5.06
C THR A 680 -80.78 17.52 -3.69
N ASP A 681 -80.97 18.36 -2.66
CA ASP A 681 -81.18 17.91 -1.27
C ASP A 681 -82.32 16.87 -1.14
N ASP A 682 -83.35 16.95 -1.97
CA ASP A 682 -84.47 15.99 -1.98
C ASP A 682 -84.08 14.60 -2.52
N GLU A 683 -83.08 14.51 -3.40
CA GLU A 683 -82.58 13.24 -3.97
C GLU A 683 -81.59 12.55 -3.01
N MET A 684 -80.88 13.32 -2.19
CA MET A 684 -80.02 12.78 -1.12
C MET A 684 -80.82 12.08 -0.02
N PHE A 685 -82.00 12.60 0.34
CA PHE A 685 -82.83 11.97 1.37
C PHE A 685 -83.46 10.64 0.91
N ASP A 686 -83.80 10.52 -0.37
CA ASP A 686 -84.40 9.30 -0.92
C ASP A 686 -83.37 8.15 -1.04
N PHE A 687 -82.08 8.48 -1.19
CA PHE A 687 -80.98 7.52 -1.22
C PHE A 687 -80.69 6.94 0.18
N ILE A 688 -80.65 7.79 1.21
CA ILE A 688 -80.40 7.38 2.60
C ILE A 688 -81.54 6.49 3.15
N SER A 689 -82.80 6.79 2.80
CA SER A 689 -83.96 5.99 3.21
C SER A 689 -83.97 4.58 2.60
N LYS A 690 -83.39 4.39 1.41
CA LYS A 690 -83.31 3.09 0.73
C LYS A 690 -82.19 2.19 1.24
N GLU A 691 -81.05 2.76 1.64
CA GLU A 691 -79.89 1.96 2.07
C GLU A 691 -79.97 1.51 3.53
N PHE A 692 -80.54 2.33 4.43
CA PHE A 692 -80.59 2.00 5.86
C PHE A 692 -81.92 1.48 6.37
N GLY A 693 -82.95 1.36 5.51
CA GLY A 693 -84.20 0.70 5.85
C GLY A 693 -84.88 1.23 7.12
N ILE A 694 -84.88 2.55 7.32
CA ILE A 694 -85.63 3.19 8.40
C ILE A 694 -86.92 3.77 7.82
N SER A 695 -88.05 3.18 8.23
CA SER A 695 -89.32 3.92 8.34
C SER A 695 -89.36 4.72 9.63
#